data_AF-A0A962DZK0-F1
#
_entry.id   AF-A0A962DZK0-F1
#
_cell.length_a   1.000
_cell.length_b   1.000
_cell.length_c   1.000
_cell.angle_alpha   90.00
_cell.angle_beta   90.00
_cell.angle_gamma   90.00
#
_symmetry.space_group_name_H-M   'P 1'
#
loop_
_entity.id
_entity.type
_entity.pdbx_description
1 polymer ?
#
loop_
_entity_poly.entity_id
_entity_poly.type
_entity_poly.pdbx_seq_one_letter_code
_entity_poly.pdbx_strand_id
1 'polypeptide(L)'
;MTKSFYFIAIIVFAFWNSQFANAQTIETKESEITEVSEITEQPVISQFEHLIDADTIVYQLRKKYGIQGSIHLTQAVWNILSSFNNQEQAQSIWQKAIENITEQDFVNPTINFQFEYGKILSQYTHGMNIQTWNNMRSDFDISAKNLLEFLNNADDFDVYLQLPKIWQIILSEIIKQEEINWTEVFAETFNLFDESKPKTDEENTEGKVDATQPLNNTLSELLKWYEKEDKLSELPELLQSEGLVATNDKSLFQSFLRFSLNQSSNNLIASVFSWQELSFNLYRHKDLFAVTDLKDLQSFIEINSAWFTEKSDELANVNSALSGIISQSIDELKTGFIIPEASEELIFNPQFNSKTRGIYQLVEPGFDRYMNLPFRQKIMQELEVCLNISREHEPNPQQPISENQFTGCLSDFARAALEEAQSRELAGSLTKIDTKEAIDRALNLPYWQIINILYANEAQNECLDGEQELPNPLEWSFAAESILWFADRWPGLLHAYPAVKQKINAVINQGERLNKKLSCINNNYQDLLSRHFEKIQQSWKNSKAEIKLVANEFNQQNLKEESDVDLLNGLQQQSNYKVKDAQIQACQAQTSCGVRIALEPTRALFGLFPNHLLIADQLKLGELKLCYDNVGWENRRAAPTHLDNDNVANYYGHFSFSLKGFYNDEIIFEKKLTSDEENLYLFGSSDESVLQQYCPLAIVGTNINTSLKRGTFGLVPNRLTFLTASRADTSKILTSNWQIGKEWRDKFIGSEAIAGVEVISVNHLEELSQDVQLAFQGKSKELEKLIYQTLLNQISQPTETQKKLTQGLADYDRSIKLFAAMLYFLQPEEYLLSDNIQSLLFGKTQIAKVDEIARHYQNEQSITEFLEFMDANLKINENKWNNFQTLGSNASLQQTLLRLKSIK
;
A
#
# COMPACT_ATOMS: atom_id res chain seq x y z
N MET A 1 31.64 -48.01 28.29
CA MET A 1 30.38 -48.57 28.84
C MET A 1 29.36 -48.48 27.72
N THR A 2 28.72 -49.50 27.17
CA THR A 2 28.67 -50.94 27.43
C THR A 2 28.07 -51.53 26.16
N LYS A 3 28.70 -52.58 25.61
CA LYS A 3 28.09 -53.48 24.63
C LYS A 3 27.16 -54.45 25.36
N SER A 4 26.04 -54.82 24.73
CA SER A 4 25.56 -56.21 24.55
C SER A 4 24.25 -56.20 23.75
N PHE A 5 24.21 -56.79 22.54
CA PHE A 5 23.80 -58.19 22.20
C PHE A 5 22.32 -58.46 22.54
N TYR A 6 21.42 -59.08 21.74
CA TYR A 6 21.33 -59.66 20.38
C TYR A 6 19.93 -60.35 20.32
N PHE A 7 19.46 -60.83 19.14
CA PHE A 7 18.28 -61.71 18.87
C PHE A 7 16.89 -61.03 18.74
N ILE A 8 15.99 -61.29 17.76
CA ILE A 8 15.92 -62.21 16.60
C ILE A 8 14.73 -61.82 15.68
N ALA A 9 14.80 -62.19 14.38
CA ALA A 9 13.75 -62.45 13.37
C ALA A 9 12.81 -61.30 12.90
N ILE A 10 12.87 -60.91 11.62
CA ILE A 10 12.03 -61.36 10.47
C ILE A 10 10.55 -60.90 10.58
N ILE A 11 10.06 -60.41 9.43
CA ILE A 11 8.68 -60.06 9.04
C ILE A 11 8.33 -58.55 9.07
N VAL A 12 8.00 -58.08 7.85
CA VAL A 12 7.01 -57.06 7.44
C VAL A 12 7.61 -55.86 6.69
N PHE A 13 8.03 -56.17 5.46
CA PHE A 13 7.80 -55.33 4.30
C PHE A 13 6.28 -55.30 4.03
N ALA A 14 5.77 -54.15 3.56
CA ALA A 14 4.39 -53.86 3.14
C ALA A 14 3.36 -53.53 4.24
N PHE A 15 3.04 -52.23 4.39
CA PHE A 15 1.68 -51.75 4.64
C PHE A 15 1.63 -50.23 4.37
N TRP A 16 1.04 -49.86 3.22
CA TRP A 16 -0.02 -48.84 3.12
C TRP A 16 -0.47 -48.79 1.65
N ASN A 17 -1.17 -49.84 1.23
CA ASN A 17 -2.12 -49.81 0.13
C ASN A 17 -3.43 -50.39 0.67
N SER A 18 -4.42 -49.51 0.79
CA SER A 18 -5.84 -49.79 1.06
C SER A 18 -6.54 -48.53 0.53
N GLN A 19 -7.62 -48.52 -0.24
CA GLN A 19 -8.70 -49.45 -0.54
C GLN A 19 -9.08 -49.15 -2.02
N PHE A 20 -9.60 -50.06 -2.83
CA PHE A 20 -11.02 -50.39 -2.86
C PHE A 20 -11.23 -51.80 -3.38
N ALA A 21 -11.92 -52.60 -2.57
CA ALA A 21 -12.60 -53.80 -3.02
C ALA A 21 -13.96 -53.39 -3.61
N ASN A 22 -14.32 -53.95 -4.77
CA ASN A 22 -15.67 -54.41 -5.00
C ASN A 22 -15.62 -55.68 -5.84
N ALA A 23 -16.01 -56.78 -5.20
CA ALA A 23 -16.22 -58.06 -5.83
C ALA A 23 -17.60 -58.06 -6.48
N GLN A 24 -17.67 -58.45 -7.76
CA GLN A 24 -18.82 -59.19 -8.26
C GLN A 24 -18.35 -60.40 -9.07
N THR A 25 -19.10 -61.46 -8.82
CA THR A 25 -18.90 -62.87 -9.12
C THR A 25 -18.93 -63.20 -10.61
N ILE A 26 -18.07 -64.16 -10.94
CA ILE A 26 -17.98 -64.91 -12.18
C ILE A 26 -19.26 -65.73 -12.40
N GLU A 27 -19.94 -65.52 -13.52
CA GLU A 27 -20.78 -66.54 -14.16
C GLU A 27 -20.07 -67.02 -15.43
N THR A 28 -19.65 -68.28 -15.37
CA THR A 28 -19.17 -69.10 -16.49
C THR A 28 -20.25 -69.27 -17.55
N LYS A 29 -19.91 -69.01 -18.82
CA LYS A 29 -20.55 -69.65 -19.96
C LYS A 29 -19.53 -70.12 -20.98
N GLU A 30 -19.82 -71.32 -21.47
CA GLU A 30 -19.01 -72.22 -22.27
C GLU A 30 -18.60 -71.67 -23.64
N SER A 31 -17.47 -72.21 -24.06
CA SER A 31 -16.88 -72.32 -25.39
C SER A 31 -17.77 -72.02 -26.61
N GLU A 32 -17.24 -71.19 -27.50
CA GLU A 32 -17.23 -71.49 -28.92
C GLU A 32 -15.81 -71.24 -29.48
N ILE A 33 -15.29 -72.28 -30.12
CA ILE A 33 -14.00 -72.33 -30.79
C ILE A 33 -14.18 -71.65 -32.14
N THR A 34 -13.41 -70.60 -32.41
CA THR A 34 -13.20 -70.14 -33.79
C THR A 34 -11.73 -69.79 -34.00
N GLU A 35 -11.13 -70.58 -34.89
CA GLU A 35 -9.90 -70.42 -35.66
C GLU A 35 -8.92 -69.30 -35.28
N VAL A 36 -7.73 -69.77 -34.90
CA VAL A 36 -6.46 -69.07 -35.05
C VAL A 36 -6.31 -68.61 -36.50
N SER A 37 -6.49 -67.32 -36.75
CA SER A 37 -5.76 -66.63 -37.81
C SER A 37 -4.52 -66.00 -37.18
N GLU A 38 -3.35 -66.41 -37.66
CA GLU A 38 -2.10 -65.69 -37.46
C GLU A 38 -2.30 -64.24 -37.96
N ILE A 39 -2.57 -63.33 -37.03
CA ILE A 39 -2.27 -61.91 -37.26
C ILE A 39 -0.79 -61.81 -36.96
N THR A 40 0.01 -61.77 -38.02
CA THR A 40 1.34 -61.16 -37.98
C THR A 40 1.23 -59.85 -37.22
N GLU A 41 1.76 -59.80 -36.00
CA GLU A 41 2.14 -58.56 -35.32
C GLU A 41 3.12 -57.84 -36.25
N GLN A 42 2.58 -56.96 -37.09
CA GLN A 42 3.37 -55.86 -37.59
C GLN A 42 3.65 -54.97 -36.38
N PRO A 43 4.89 -54.51 -36.17
CA PRO A 43 5.14 -53.46 -35.21
C PRO A 43 4.23 -52.29 -35.61
N VAL A 44 3.49 -51.75 -34.63
CA VAL A 44 2.72 -50.51 -34.80
C VAL A 44 3.76 -49.40 -35.03
N ILE A 45 4.22 -49.26 -36.27
CA ILE A 45 4.97 -48.09 -36.72
C ILE A 45 4.01 -46.93 -36.53
N SER A 46 4.38 -45.96 -35.69
CA SER A 46 3.49 -44.92 -35.22
C SER A 46 2.83 -44.22 -36.42
N GLN A 47 1.49 -44.21 -36.47
CA GLN A 47 0.72 -43.45 -37.47
C GLN A 47 1.02 -41.93 -37.37
N PHE A 48 1.73 -41.50 -36.33
CA PHE A 48 2.16 -40.14 -36.07
C PHE A 48 3.29 -39.65 -37.02
N GLU A 49 4.13 -40.53 -37.58
CA GLU A 49 5.29 -40.15 -38.42
C GLU A 49 4.92 -39.42 -39.73
N HIS A 50 3.67 -39.57 -40.21
CA HIS A 50 3.25 -39.08 -41.52
C HIS A 50 2.17 -37.99 -41.50
N LEU A 51 1.63 -37.62 -40.32
CA LEU A 51 0.40 -36.83 -40.26
C LEU A 51 0.55 -35.39 -39.77
N ILE A 52 1.63 -34.99 -39.09
CA ILE A 52 1.60 -33.73 -38.34
C ILE A 52 2.91 -32.93 -38.42
N ASP A 53 2.82 -31.75 -39.03
CA ASP A 53 3.87 -30.73 -39.08
C ASP A 53 3.86 -29.88 -37.80
N ALA A 54 5.03 -29.61 -37.21
CA ALA A 54 5.16 -28.87 -35.96
C ALA A 54 4.52 -27.47 -36.04
N ASP A 55 4.63 -26.79 -37.18
CA ASP A 55 4.04 -25.47 -37.37
C ASP A 55 2.51 -25.52 -37.38
N THR A 56 1.93 -26.61 -37.92
CA THR A 56 0.48 -26.85 -37.92
C THR A 56 -0.04 -27.07 -36.50
N ILE A 57 0.66 -27.87 -35.69
CA ILE A 57 0.31 -28.06 -34.26
C ILE A 57 0.31 -26.73 -33.53
N VAL A 58 1.41 -26.01 -33.67
CA VAL A 58 1.63 -24.77 -32.94
C VAL A 58 0.59 -23.74 -33.36
N TYR A 59 0.30 -23.59 -34.64
CA TYR A 59 -0.76 -22.70 -35.12
C TYR A 59 -2.11 -23.02 -34.45
N GLN A 60 -2.50 -24.29 -34.42
CA GLN A 60 -3.78 -24.72 -33.84
C GLN A 60 -3.83 -24.55 -32.32
N LEU A 61 -2.74 -24.85 -31.62
CA LEU A 61 -2.61 -24.56 -30.18
C LEU A 61 -2.78 -23.07 -29.91
N ARG A 62 -2.04 -22.24 -30.66
CA ARG A 62 -2.09 -20.78 -30.55
C ARG A 62 -3.49 -20.24 -30.80
N LYS A 63 -4.17 -20.74 -31.84
CA LYS A 63 -5.50 -20.28 -32.25
C LYS A 63 -6.60 -20.65 -31.26
N LYS A 64 -6.54 -21.87 -30.71
CA LYS A 64 -7.58 -22.39 -29.83
C LYS A 64 -7.39 -22.04 -28.35
N TYR A 65 -6.15 -21.98 -27.88
CA TYR A 65 -5.85 -21.91 -26.45
C TYR A 65 -5.05 -20.66 -26.02
N GLY A 66 -4.68 -19.78 -26.96
CA GLY A 66 -3.92 -18.56 -26.65
C GLY A 66 -2.52 -18.85 -26.11
N ILE A 67 -1.90 -17.87 -25.44
CA ILE A 67 -0.50 -17.96 -24.98
C ILE A 67 -0.33 -19.02 -23.88
N GLN A 68 -0.96 -18.82 -22.71
CA GLN A 68 -0.80 -19.72 -21.57
C GLN A 68 -1.28 -21.14 -21.86
N GLY A 69 -2.45 -21.28 -22.50
CA GLY A 69 -2.98 -22.60 -22.81
C GLY A 69 -2.07 -23.38 -23.75
N SER A 70 -1.46 -22.72 -24.76
CA SER A 70 -0.46 -23.35 -25.62
C SER A 70 0.77 -23.82 -24.85
N ILE A 71 1.29 -22.99 -23.93
CA ILE A 71 2.46 -23.32 -23.12
C ILE A 71 2.14 -24.45 -22.15
N HIS A 72 1.02 -24.38 -21.44
CA HIS A 72 0.57 -25.37 -20.47
C HIS A 72 0.40 -26.75 -21.12
N LEU A 73 -0.24 -26.81 -22.29
CA LEU A 73 -0.38 -28.05 -23.05
C LEU A 73 0.98 -28.58 -23.51
N THR A 74 1.87 -27.70 -23.98
CA THR A 74 3.23 -28.08 -24.38
C THR A 74 4.03 -28.65 -23.20
N GLN A 75 3.93 -28.03 -22.02
CA GLN A 75 4.52 -28.53 -20.77
C GLN A 75 3.91 -29.88 -20.37
N ALA A 76 2.60 -30.06 -20.49
CA ALA A 76 1.92 -31.31 -20.19
C ALA A 76 2.42 -32.45 -21.08
N VAL A 77 2.54 -32.24 -22.40
CA VAL A 77 3.09 -33.25 -23.32
C VAL A 77 4.53 -33.59 -22.95
N TRP A 78 5.35 -32.59 -22.68
CA TRP A 78 6.74 -32.83 -22.28
C TRP A 78 6.86 -33.58 -20.95
N ASN A 79 5.98 -33.30 -19.99
CA ASN A 79 5.90 -34.04 -18.73
C ASN A 79 5.49 -35.50 -18.94
N ILE A 80 4.55 -35.77 -19.87
CA ILE A 80 4.19 -37.13 -20.27
C ILE A 80 5.42 -37.85 -20.84
N LEU A 81 6.09 -37.25 -21.82
CA LEU A 81 7.28 -37.81 -22.48
C LEU A 81 8.43 -38.11 -21.51
N SER A 82 8.67 -37.21 -20.55
CA SER A 82 9.83 -37.28 -19.68
C SER A 82 9.64 -38.13 -18.41
N SER A 83 8.39 -38.42 -18.02
CA SER A 83 8.09 -38.99 -16.69
C SER A 83 7.23 -40.25 -16.71
N PHE A 84 6.61 -40.64 -17.83
CA PHE A 84 5.63 -41.72 -17.86
C PHE A 84 5.78 -42.63 -19.09
N ASN A 85 5.59 -43.94 -18.88
CA ASN A 85 5.58 -44.99 -19.91
C ASN A 85 4.23 -45.73 -19.96
N ASN A 86 3.17 -45.16 -19.39
CA ASN A 86 1.86 -45.81 -19.26
C ASN A 86 0.76 -45.00 -19.98
N GLN A 87 0.05 -45.66 -20.89
CA GLN A 87 -1.06 -45.13 -21.68
C GLN A 87 -2.14 -44.44 -20.85
N GLU A 88 -2.62 -45.06 -19.76
CA GLU A 88 -3.70 -44.50 -18.94
C GLU A 88 -3.28 -43.21 -18.21
N GLN A 89 -2.01 -43.14 -17.79
CA GLN A 89 -1.46 -41.96 -17.12
C GLN A 89 -1.25 -40.81 -18.12
N ALA A 90 -0.77 -41.12 -19.33
CA ALA A 90 -0.62 -40.14 -20.40
C ALA A 90 -1.97 -39.50 -20.77
N GLN A 91 -3.01 -40.33 -20.99
CA GLN A 91 -4.38 -39.86 -21.25
C GLN A 91 -4.91 -39.01 -20.09
N SER A 92 -4.78 -39.47 -18.84
CA SER A 92 -5.28 -38.74 -17.68
C SER A 92 -4.61 -37.39 -17.47
N ILE A 93 -3.29 -37.29 -17.65
CA ILE A 93 -2.54 -36.03 -17.51
C ILE A 93 -2.94 -35.05 -18.61
N TRP A 94 -3.04 -35.50 -19.85
CA TRP A 94 -3.45 -34.68 -20.98
C TRP A 94 -4.88 -34.16 -20.83
N GLN A 95 -5.82 -35.04 -20.49
CA GLN A 95 -7.21 -34.70 -20.21
C GLN A 95 -7.30 -33.63 -19.13
N LYS A 96 -6.60 -33.84 -18.01
CA LYS A 96 -6.56 -32.90 -16.89
C LYS A 96 -5.91 -31.56 -17.27
N ALA A 97 -4.89 -31.59 -18.12
CA ALA A 97 -4.26 -30.37 -18.61
C ALA A 97 -5.25 -29.54 -19.44
N ILE A 98 -6.05 -30.16 -20.31
CA ILE A 98 -7.11 -29.49 -21.09
C ILE A 98 -8.20 -28.94 -20.17
N GLU A 99 -8.69 -29.75 -19.23
CA GLU A 99 -9.74 -29.34 -18.28
C GLU A 99 -9.32 -28.17 -17.39
N ASN A 100 -8.01 -28.02 -17.14
CA ASN A 100 -7.46 -26.92 -16.35
C ASN A 100 -7.21 -25.65 -17.17
N ILE A 101 -7.37 -25.67 -18.49
CA ILE A 101 -7.29 -24.44 -19.29
C ILE A 101 -8.58 -23.66 -19.04
N THR A 102 -8.46 -22.59 -18.25
CA THR A 102 -9.49 -21.57 -18.10
C THR A 102 -9.62 -20.79 -19.42
N GLU A 103 -10.85 -20.48 -19.82
CA GLU A 103 -11.10 -19.56 -20.93
C GLU A 103 -10.48 -18.19 -20.58
N GLN A 104 -9.39 -17.84 -21.29
CA GLN A 104 -8.74 -16.53 -21.29
C GLN A 104 -8.02 -16.09 -20.01
N ASP A 105 -7.05 -16.87 -19.52
CA ASP A 105 -5.99 -16.27 -18.68
C ASP A 105 -4.89 -15.68 -19.57
N PHE A 106 -4.92 -14.35 -19.68
CA PHE A 106 -3.96 -13.56 -20.42
C PHE A 106 -2.64 -13.46 -19.64
N VAL A 107 -1.52 -13.89 -20.23
CA VAL A 107 -0.20 -13.50 -19.73
C VAL A 107 0.30 -12.30 -20.48
N ASN A 108 0.46 -11.23 -19.71
CA ASN A 108 1.18 -10.04 -20.09
C ASN A 108 2.65 -10.40 -20.30
N PRO A 109 3.21 -10.21 -21.51
CA PRO A 109 4.64 -10.38 -21.71
C PRO A 109 5.40 -9.50 -20.71
N THR A 110 6.35 -10.06 -19.97
CA THR A 110 7.22 -9.25 -19.12
C THR A 110 8.11 -8.34 -19.98
N ILE A 111 8.93 -7.51 -19.34
CA ILE A 111 9.90 -6.66 -20.04
C ILE A 111 11.17 -7.45 -20.38
N ASN A 112 11.94 -6.96 -21.35
CA ASN A 112 13.27 -7.51 -21.62
C ASN A 112 14.30 -7.03 -20.59
N PHE A 113 14.46 -7.77 -19.49
CA PHE A 113 15.46 -7.43 -18.47
C PHE A 113 16.90 -7.47 -19.00
N GLN A 114 17.21 -8.29 -20.01
CA GLN A 114 18.56 -8.33 -20.61
C GLN A 114 18.89 -7.01 -21.33
N PHE A 115 17.89 -6.40 -21.97
CA PHE A 115 18.00 -5.06 -22.54
C PHE A 115 18.23 -4.01 -21.45
N GLU A 116 17.48 -4.07 -20.34
CA GLU A 116 17.64 -3.13 -19.22
C GLU A 116 19.02 -3.25 -18.54
N TYR A 117 19.53 -4.45 -18.31
CA TYR A 117 20.89 -4.66 -17.80
C TYR A 117 21.94 -4.11 -18.76
N GLY A 118 21.77 -4.35 -20.07
CA GLY A 118 22.61 -3.78 -21.11
C GLY A 118 22.63 -2.26 -21.12
N LYS A 119 21.47 -1.63 -20.93
CA LYS A 119 21.35 -0.17 -20.88
C LYS A 119 22.14 0.41 -19.72
N ILE A 120 21.98 -0.17 -18.52
CA ILE A 120 22.70 0.27 -17.33
C ILE A 120 24.20 0.03 -17.49
N LEU A 121 24.62 -1.17 -17.88
CA LEU A 121 26.05 -1.46 -18.05
C LEU A 121 26.68 -0.52 -19.09
N SER A 122 25.99 -0.23 -20.20
CA SER A 122 26.46 0.72 -21.22
C SER A 122 26.56 2.16 -20.71
N GLN A 123 25.72 2.56 -19.75
CA GLN A 123 25.75 3.90 -19.18
C GLN A 123 26.92 4.10 -18.21
N TYR A 124 27.30 3.06 -17.45
CA TYR A 124 28.28 3.20 -16.35
C TYR A 124 29.60 2.47 -16.58
N THR A 125 29.75 1.63 -17.60
CA THR A 125 31.05 1.09 -18.01
C THR A 125 31.52 1.86 -19.23
N HIS A 126 32.71 2.46 -19.17
CA HIS A 126 33.18 3.20 -20.34
C HIS A 126 33.46 2.21 -21.46
N GLY A 127 32.94 2.52 -22.63
CA GLY A 127 33.36 1.91 -23.88
C GLY A 127 32.69 0.62 -24.34
N MET A 128 31.72 0.17 -23.57
CA MET A 128 30.59 -0.58 -24.08
C MET A 128 29.42 0.37 -24.38
N ASN A 129 28.72 0.16 -25.50
CA ASN A 129 27.45 0.85 -25.77
C ASN A 129 26.33 -0.19 -25.99
N ILE A 130 25.08 0.27 -25.89
CA ILE A 130 23.91 -0.62 -25.93
C ILE A 130 23.78 -1.34 -27.29
N GLN A 131 24.26 -0.75 -28.37
CA GLN A 131 24.29 -1.40 -29.69
C GLN A 131 25.29 -2.56 -29.72
N THR A 132 26.49 -2.37 -29.19
CA THR A 132 27.53 -3.40 -29.06
C THR A 132 27.05 -4.52 -28.15
N TRP A 133 26.38 -4.18 -27.05
CA TRP A 133 25.75 -5.15 -26.15
C TRP A 133 24.76 -6.04 -26.90
N ASN A 134 23.83 -5.44 -27.63
CA ASN A 134 22.76 -6.18 -28.32
C ASN A 134 23.24 -6.97 -29.55
N ASN A 135 24.25 -6.48 -30.29
CA ASN A 135 24.71 -7.13 -31.52
C ASN A 135 25.43 -8.46 -31.31
N MET A 136 25.92 -8.73 -30.10
CA MET A 136 26.81 -9.88 -29.83
C MET A 136 26.12 -11.00 -29.06
N ARG A 137 24.80 -10.92 -28.87
CA ARG A 137 24.02 -11.92 -28.16
C ARG A 137 23.64 -13.06 -29.11
N SER A 138 23.84 -14.29 -28.66
CA SER A 138 23.32 -15.49 -29.35
C SER A 138 21.98 -15.90 -28.78
N ASP A 139 21.14 -16.46 -29.67
CA ASP A 139 19.91 -17.11 -29.28
C ASP A 139 20.16 -18.32 -28.38
N PHE A 140 19.23 -18.57 -27.47
CA PHE A 140 19.25 -19.79 -26.67
C PHE A 140 18.95 -21.00 -27.57
N ASP A 141 19.89 -21.95 -27.63
CA ASP A 141 19.69 -23.17 -28.41
C ASP A 141 18.91 -24.22 -27.61
N ILE A 142 17.62 -24.36 -27.93
CA ILE A 142 16.72 -25.34 -27.32
C ILE A 142 17.01 -26.73 -27.91
N SER A 143 17.14 -27.73 -27.03
CA SER A 143 17.34 -29.14 -27.35
C SER A 143 16.56 -30.02 -26.38
N ALA A 144 16.38 -31.31 -26.70
CA ALA A 144 15.72 -32.26 -25.80
C ALA A 144 16.34 -32.31 -24.38
N LYS A 145 17.65 -32.04 -24.26
CA LYS A 145 18.37 -32.08 -22.98
C LYS A 145 18.05 -30.92 -22.04
N ASN A 146 17.72 -29.74 -22.58
CA ASN A 146 17.48 -28.52 -21.81
C ASN A 146 16.03 -28.04 -21.88
N LEU A 147 15.16 -28.73 -22.62
CA LEU A 147 13.77 -28.31 -22.85
C LEU A 147 12.97 -28.19 -21.54
N LEU A 148 13.09 -29.14 -20.61
CA LEU A 148 12.41 -29.03 -19.30
C LEU A 148 12.84 -27.78 -18.54
N GLU A 149 14.14 -27.48 -18.57
CA GLU A 149 14.67 -26.31 -17.87
C GLU A 149 14.22 -25.01 -18.55
N PHE A 150 14.18 -24.98 -19.88
CA PHE A 150 13.66 -23.86 -20.65
C PHE A 150 12.17 -23.62 -20.36
N LEU A 151 11.34 -24.65 -20.45
CA LEU A 151 9.89 -24.56 -20.21
C LEU A 151 9.52 -24.10 -18.78
N ASN A 152 10.40 -24.34 -17.80
CA ASN A 152 10.16 -23.99 -16.40
C ASN A 152 10.73 -22.63 -15.97
N ASN A 153 11.67 -22.06 -16.73
CA ASN A 153 12.43 -20.87 -16.30
C ASN A 153 12.48 -19.73 -17.32
N ALA A 154 12.08 -19.97 -18.58
CA ALA A 154 11.95 -18.91 -19.57
C ALA A 154 10.62 -18.15 -19.35
N ASP A 155 10.60 -16.89 -19.79
CA ASP A 155 9.37 -16.11 -19.82
C ASP A 155 8.34 -16.75 -20.77
N ASP A 156 7.07 -16.76 -20.38
CA ASP A 156 5.99 -17.38 -21.15
C ASP A 156 5.93 -16.85 -22.59
N PHE A 157 6.15 -15.55 -22.80
CA PHE A 157 6.17 -14.98 -24.14
C PHE A 157 7.35 -15.52 -24.97
N ASP A 158 8.52 -15.67 -24.37
CA ASP A 158 9.68 -16.27 -25.04
C ASP A 158 9.42 -17.76 -25.38
N VAL A 159 8.81 -18.52 -24.46
CA VAL A 159 8.39 -19.91 -24.72
C VAL A 159 7.40 -19.97 -25.88
N TYR A 160 6.39 -19.10 -25.85
CA TYR A 160 5.35 -19.03 -26.87
C TYR A 160 5.92 -18.78 -28.27
N LEU A 161 6.87 -17.85 -28.41
CA LEU A 161 7.52 -17.57 -29.68
C LEU A 161 8.38 -18.74 -30.18
N GLN A 162 8.93 -19.55 -29.27
CA GLN A 162 9.78 -20.70 -29.59
C GLN A 162 9.02 -22.04 -29.74
N LEU A 163 7.70 -22.04 -29.60
CA LEU A 163 6.86 -23.24 -29.75
C LEU A 163 7.14 -24.08 -31.00
N PRO A 164 7.37 -23.50 -32.21
CA PRO A 164 7.72 -24.29 -33.40
C PRO A 164 8.93 -25.20 -33.18
N LYS A 165 10.02 -24.64 -32.64
CA LYS A 165 11.25 -25.37 -32.34
C LYS A 165 11.05 -26.39 -31.21
N ILE A 166 10.25 -26.04 -30.20
CA ILE A 166 9.90 -26.95 -29.09
C ILE A 166 9.11 -28.16 -29.61
N TRP A 167 8.11 -27.94 -30.47
CA TRP A 167 7.29 -29.01 -31.02
C TRP A 167 8.03 -29.89 -32.01
N GLN A 168 9.00 -29.35 -32.76
CA GLN A 168 9.94 -30.18 -33.53
C GLN A 168 10.72 -31.16 -32.63
N ILE A 169 11.16 -30.71 -31.46
CA ILE A 169 11.83 -31.56 -30.47
C ILE A 169 10.86 -32.59 -29.89
N ILE A 170 9.67 -32.16 -29.45
CA ILE A 170 8.62 -33.03 -28.89
C ILE A 170 8.25 -34.14 -29.88
N LEU A 171 7.96 -33.80 -31.14
CA LEU A 171 7.63 -34.79 -32.17
C LEU A 171 8.77 -35.78 -32.39
N SER A 172 10.03 -35.29 -32.40
CA SER A 172 11.19 -36.18 -32.53
C SER A 172 11.36 -37.14 -31.35
N GLU A 173 10.89 -36.79 -30.15
CA GLU A 173 10.90 -37.67 -28.97
C GLU A 173 9.67 -38.60 -28.93
N ILE A 174 8.50 -38.13 -29.38
CA ILE A 174 7.29 -38.96 -29.56
C ILE A 174 7.59 -40.14 -30.49
N ILE A 175 8.25 -39.89 -31.63
CA ILE A 175 8.62 -40.92 -32.61
C ILE A 175 9.52 -42.01 -32.00
N LYS A 176 10.31 -41.67 -30.97
CA LYS A 176 11.22 -42.63 -30.30
C LYS A 176 10.51 -43.49 -29.25
N GLN A 177 9.29 -43.15 -28.84
CA GLN A 177 8.53 -43.90 -27.82
C GLN A 177 7.48 -44.81 -28.45
N GLU A 178 7.72 -46.11 -28.40
CA GLU A 178 6.82 -47.13 -28.97
C GLU A 178 5.74 -47.63 -27.96
N GLU A 179 5.88 -47.30 -26.67
CA GLU A 179 5.02 -47.84 -25.59
C GLU A 179 3.69 -47.08 -25.40
N ILE A 180 3.54 -45.89 -26.01
CA ILE A 180 2.37 -45.01 -25.88
C ILE A 180 1.71 -44.84 -27.25
N ASN A 181 0.40 -45.11 -27.33
CA ASN A 181 -0.39 -44.79 -28.51
C ASN A 181 -0.84 -43.31 -28.44
N TRP A 182 -0.04 -42.42 -29.02
CA TRP A 182 -0.28 -40.97 -28.99
C TRP A 182 -1.57 -40.52 -29.67
N THR A 183 -2.06 -41.26 -30.67
CA THR A 183 -3.36 -41.01 -31.30
C THR A 183 -4.51 -41.11 -30.29
N GLU A 184 -4.42 -42.06 -29.36
CA GLU A 184 -5.40 -42.22 -28.28
C GLU A 184 -5.20 -41.21 -27.15
N VAL A 185 -3.96 -40.82 -26.84
CA VAL A 185 -3.67 -39.76 -25.85
C VAL A 185 -4.32 -38.45 -26.31
N PHE A 186 -4.22 -38.15 -27.60
CA PHE A 186 -4.79 -36.96 -28.18
C PHE A 186 -6.23 -37.14 -28.68
N ALA A 187 -6.92 -38.26 -28.44
CA ALA A 187 -8.19 -38.59 -29.10
C ALA A 187 -9.27 -37.50 -29.03
N GLU A 188 -9.44 -36.84 -27.87
CA GLU A 188 -10.42 -35.75 -27.69
C GLU A 188 -9.98 -34.42 -28.34
N THR A 189 -8.70 -34.33 -28.69
CA THR A 189 -8.03 -33.20 -29.31
C THR A 189 -7.53 -33.51 -30.71
N PHE A 190 -7.79 -34.69 -31.26
CA PHE A 190 -7.13 -35.20 -32.46
C PHE A 190 -7.42 -34.31 -33.68
N ASN A 191 -8.61 -33.70 -33.72
CA ASN A 191 -9.00 -32.72 -34.72
C ASN A 191 -8.09 -31.46 -34.75
N LEU A 192 -7.36 -31.13 -33.67
CA LEU A 192 -6.35 -30.07 -33.66
C LEU A 192 -5.13 -30.40 -34.52
N PHE A 193 -4.90 -31.67 -34.79
CA PHE A 193 -3.74 -32.17 -35.50
C PHE A 193 -4.07 -32.62 -36.93
N ASP A 194 -5.37 -32.72 -37.26
CA ASP A 194 -5.89 -33.17 -38.57
C ASP A 194 -6.33 -31.99 -39.46
N GLU A 195 -6.52 -30.78 -38.90
CA GLU A 195 -6.82 -29.57 -39.68
C GLU A 195 -5.57 -29.06 -40.41
N SER A 196 -5.45 -29.40 -41.69
CA SER A 196 -4.38 -28.90 -42.56
C SER A 196 -4.38 -27.36 -42.64
N LYS A 197 -3.18 -26.76 -42.70
CA LYS A 197 -2.94 -25.32 -42.97
C LYS A 197 -3.99 -24.78 -43.96
N PRO A 198 -4.62 -23.60 -43.73
CA PRO A 198 -5.34 -22.94 -44.80
C PRO A 198 -4.36 -22.74 -45.96
N LYS A 199 -4.63 -23.37 -47.10
CA LYS A 199 -3.79 -23.23 -48.29
C LYS A 199 -3.82 -21.76 -48.70
N THR A 200 -2.74 -21.02 -48.46
CA THR A 200 -2.48 -19.78 -49.19
C THR A 200 -2.36 -20.15 -50.66
N ASP A 201 -3.17 -19.54 -51.52
CA ASP A 201 -3.30 -19.82 -52.96
C ASP A 201 -2.03 -19.51 -53.81
N GLU A 202 -0.83 -19.56 -53.24
CA GLU A 202 0.44 -19.29 -53.92
C GLU A 202 1.38 -20.51 -53.93
N GLU A 203 0.85 -21.71 -54.24
CA GLU A 203 1.67 -22.76 -54.84
C GLU A 203 1.92 -22.41 -56.31
N ASN A 204 2.89 -21.52 -56.56
CA ASN A 204 3.69 -21.49 -57.80
C ASN A 204 4.82 -20.46 -57.69
N THR A 205 5.88 -20.79 -56.98
CA THR A 205 7.25 -20.59 -57.49
C THR A 205 8.24 -21.33 -56.59
N GLU A 206 8.80 -22.43 -57.09
CA GLU A 206 10.10 -22.94 -56.64
C GLU A 206 11.18 -21.90 -56.98
N GLY A 207 11.28 -20.87 -56.16
CA GLY A 207 12.41 -19.97 -56.09
C GLY A 207 13.06 -20.16 -54.74
N LYS A 208 14.32 -20.61 -54.70
CA LYS A 208 15.16 -20.46 -53.51
C LYS A 208 15.06 -19.00 -53.06
N VAL A 209 14.39 -18.77 -51.93
CA VAL A 209 14.33 -17.46 -51.29
C VAL A 209 15.73 -17.16 -50.79
N ASP A 210 16.41 -16.27 -51.50
CA ASP A 210 17.66 -15.67 -51.06
C ASP A 210 17.37 -14.92 -49.74
N ALA A 211 18.21 -15.11 -48.70
CA ALA A 211 18.04 -14.57 -47.34
C ALA A 211 18.22 -13.04 -47.24
N THR A 212 17.93 -12.33 -48.34
CA THR A 212 18.09 -10.89 -48.54
C THR A 212 16.77 -10.22 -48.96
N GLN A 213 15.62 -10.76 -48.55
CA GLN A 213 14.36 -10.02 -48.68
C GLN A 213 14.37 -8.77 -47.77
N PRO A 214 13.85 -7.62 -48.24
CA PRO A 214 13.96 -6.36 -47.51
C PRO A 214 13.03 -6.32 -46.28
N LEU A 215 13.53 -5.69 -45.21
CA LEU A 215 12.85 -5.45 -43.92
C LEU A 215 11.44 -4.81 -44.07
N ASN A 216 11.18 -4.18 -45.22
CA ASN A 216 9.96 -3.47 -45.58
C ASN A 216 8.68 -4.34 -45.49
N ASN A 217 8.74 -5.62 -45.88
CA ASN A 217 7.54 -6.49 -45.82
C ASN A 217 7.16 -6.82 -44.37
N THR A 218 8.16 -7.05 -43.51
CA THR A 218 7.97 -7.40 -42.09
C THR A 218 7.36 -6.27 -41.28
N LEU A 219 7.88 -5.05 -41.43
CA LEU A 219 7.36 -3.89 -40.72
C LEU A 219 5.93 -3.54 -41.17
N SER A 220 5.63 -3.64 -42.46
CA SER A 220 4.27 -3.39 -42.97
C SER A 220 3.24 -4.37 -42.39
N GLU A 221 3.59 -5.65 -42.26
CA GLU A 221 2.73 -6.66 -41.63
C GLU A 221 2.53 -6.40 -40.12
N LEU A 222 3.61 -6.04 -39.41
CA LEU A 222 3.54 -5.67 -37.99
C LEU A 222 2.63 -4.45 -37.75
N LEU A 223 2.76 -3.41 -38.58
CA LEU A 223 1.93 -2.21 -38.48
C LEU A 223 0.46 -2.51 -38.80
N LYS A 224 0.17 -3.34 -39.81
CA LYS A 224 -1.20 -3.78 -40.10
C LYS A 224 -1.81 -4.59 -38.96
N TRP A 225 -1.03 -5.49 -38.34
CA TRP A 225 -1.49 -6.24 -37.18
C TRP A 225 -1.70 -5.32 -35.97
N TYR A 226 -0.84 -4.31 -35.77
CA TYR A 226 -0.98 -3.34 -34.69
C TYR A 226 -2.29 -2.56 -34.75
N GLU A 227 -2.80 -2.26 -35.95
CA GLU A 227 -4.07 -1.57 -36.15
C GLU A 227 -5.31 -2.43 -35.85
N LYS A 228 -5.15 -3.75 -35.63
CA LYS A 228 -6.25 -4.65 -35.28
C LYS A 228 -6.79 -4.34 -33.87
N GLU A 229 -8.11 -4.44 -33.73
CA GLU A 229 -8.82 -4.30 -32.45
C GLU A 229 -8.45 -5.45 -31.51
N ASP A 230 -8.53 -6.70 -31.98
CA ASP A 230 -8.18 -7.90 -31.21
C ASP A 230 -6.82 -8.46 -31.64
N LYS A 231 -5.76 -7.79 -31.18
CA LYS A 231 -4.36 -8.16 -31.47
C LYS A 231 -4.02 -9.59 -31.05
N LEU A 232 -4.63 -10.08 -29.97
CA LEU A 232 -4.31 -11.38 -29.40
C LEU A 232 -4.88 -12.51 -30.26
N SER A 233 -6.13 -12.40 -30.71
CA SER A 233 -6.75 -13.46 -31.52
C SER A 233 -6.20 -13.55 -32.94
N GLU A 234 -5.58 -12.47 -33.43
CA GLU A 234 -4.90 -12.35 -34.74
C GLU A 234 -3.38 -12.61 -34.68
N LEU A 235 -2.82 -12.77 -33.48
CA LEU A 235 -1.39 -13.09 -33.29
C LEU A 235 -0.97 -14.43 -33.94
N PRO A 236 -1.78 -15.51 -33.89
CA PRO A 236 -1.44 -16.76 -34.57
C PRO A 236 -1.28 -16.59 -36.09
N GLU A 237 -2.15 -15.81 -36.73
CA GLU A 237 -2.10 -15.48 -38.16
C GLU A 237 -0.83 -14.71 -38.52
N LEU A 238 -0.47 -13.71 -37.70
CA LEU A 238 0.77 -12.97 -37.89
C LEU A 238 1.98 -13.90 -37.78
N LEU A 239 2.02 -14.79 -36.79
CA LEU A 239 3.15 -15.69 -36.58
C LEU A 239 3.23 -16.83 -37.62
N GLN A 240 2.19 -17.00 -38.44
CA GLN A 240 2.15 -18.03 -39.50
C GLN A 240 2.81 -17.57 -40.81
N SER A 241 2.96 -16.26 -41.06
CA SER A 241 3.54 -15.81 -42.33
C SER A 241 5.01 -16.24 -42.43
N GLU A 242 5.27 -17.18 -43.35
CA GLU A 242 6.57 -17.80 -43.61
C GLU A 242 7.53 -16.74 -44.16
N GLY A 243 8.21 -16.04 -43.25
CA GLY A 243 9.12 -14.94 -43.57
C GLY A 243 9.43 -14.04 -42.38
N LEU A 244 8.44 -13.78 -41.50
CA LEU A 244 8.59 -12.90 -40.34
C LEU A 244 9.54 -13.46 -39.27
N VAL A 245 9.45 -14.78 -39.00
CA VAL A 245 10.21 -15.48 -37.95
C VAL A 245 11.67 -15.75 -38.36
N ALA A 246 11.95 -15.80 -39.68
CA ALA A 246 13.27 -16.10 -40.24
C ALA A 246 14.10 -14.84 -40.58
N THR A 247 13.59 -13.63 -40.28
CA THR A 247 14.29 -12.38 -40.61
C THR A 247 15.54 -12.17 -39.76
N ASN A 248 16.54 -11.50 -40.35
CA ASN A 248 17.79 -11.10 -39.70
C ASN A 248 17.62 -10.18 -38.47
N ASP A 249 16.41 -9.68 -38.18
CA ASP A 249 16.15 -8.68 -37.13
C ASP A 249 15.06 -9.12 -36.11
N LYS A 250 15.16 -10.36 -35.64
CA LYS A 250 14.33 -10.97 -34.58
C LYS A 250 14.08 -10.04 -33.37
N SER A 251 15.05 -9.23 -32.96
CA SER A 251 14.92 -8.32 -31.81
C SER A 251 13.89 -7.21 -32.05
N LEU A 252 13.83 -6.65 -33.26
CA LEU A 252 12.84 -5.62 -33.59
C LEU A 252 11.43 -6.23 -33.53
N PHE A 253 11.24 -7.38 -34.19
CA PHE A 253 9.98 -8.12 -34.20
C PHE A 253 9.48 -8.45 -32.78
N GLN A 254 10.34 -9.01 -31.94
CA GLN A 254 10.00 -9.35 -30.55
C GLN A 254 9.65 -8.13 -29.71
N SER A 255 10.44 -7.05 -29.81
CA SER A 255 10.17 -5.81 -29.06
C SER A 255 8.85 -5.16 -29.49
N PHE A 256 8.50 -5.25 -30.78
CA PHE A 256 7.24 -4.74 -31.32
C PHE A 256 6.04 -5.51 -30.77
N LEU A 257 6.08 -6.85 -30.81
CA LEU A 257 5.04 -7.69 -30.25
C LEU A 257 4.88 -7.48 -28.74
N ARG A 258 5.99 -7.47 -27.99
CA ARG A 258 5.99 -7.27 -26.52
C ARG A 258 5.36 -5.92 -26.15
N PHE A 259 5.74 -4.85 -26.83
CA PHE A 259 5.13 -3.54 -26.62
C PHE A 259 3.63 -3.55 -26.93
N SER A 260 3.25 -4.06 -28.09
CA SER A 260 1.86 -4.05 -28.56
C SER A 260 0.92 -4.85 -27.65
N LEU A 261 1.37 -6.01 -27.15
CA LEU A 261 0.62 -6.85 -26.22
C LEU A 261 0.51 -6.22 -24.82
N ASN A 262 1.59 -5.61 -24.32
CA ASN A 262 1.54 -4.91 -23.03
C ASN A 262 0.63 -3.68 -23.09
N GLN A 263 0.66 -2.95 -24.19
CA GLN A 263 -0.20 -1.80 -24.43
C GLN A 263 -1.66 -2.22 -24.53
N SER A 264 -2.00 -3.27 -25.28
CA SER A 264 -3.38 -3.75 -25.42
C SER A 264 -3.98 -4.21 -24.10
N SER A 265 -3.14 -4.73 -23.19
CA SER A 265 -3.56 -5.22 -21.89
C SER A 265 -3.43 -4.18 -20.77
N ASN A 266 -3.08 -2.94 -21.13
CA ASN A 266 -3.00 -1.80 -20.22
C ASN A 266 -2.04 -2.03 -19.03
N ASN A 267 -0.94 -2.78 -19.22
CA ASN A 267 0.14 -2.87 -18.23
C ASN A 267 1.07 -1.68 -18.44
N LEU A 268 0.85 -0.63 -17.66
CA LEU A 268 1.42 0.67 -17.96
C LEU A 268 2.94 0.66 -17.82
N ILE A 269 3.49 0.07 -16.75
CA ILE A 269 4.95 -0.02 -16.57
C ILE A 269 5.60 -0.88 -17.64
N ALA A 270 5.05 -2.08 -17.90
CA ALA A 270 5.60 -2.98 -18.91
C ALA A 270 5.54 -2.34 -20.30
N SER A 271 4.47 -1.61 -20.62
CA SER A 271 4.34 -0.82 -21.86
C SER A 271 5.42 0.24 -21.98
N VAL A 272 5.77 0.93 -20.88
CA VAL A 272 6.81 1.96 -20.90
C VAL A 272 8.19 1.38 -21.21
N PHE A 273 8.58 0.30 -20.55
CA PHE A 273 9.91 -0.28 -20.75
C PHE A 273 10.02 -1.11 -22.04
N SER A 274 8.95 -1.76 -22.48
CA SER A 274 8.90 -2.38 -23.82
C SER A 274 8.89 -1.32 -24.94
N TRP A 275 8.30 -0.15 -24.72
CA TRP A 275 8.43 0.99 -25.64
C TRP A 275 9.87 1.47 -25.76
N GLN A 276 10.63 1.53 -24.66
CA GLN A 276 12.05 1.90 -24.73
C GLN A 276 12.87 0.88 -25.54
N GLU A 277 12.63 -0.42 -25.35
CA GLU A 277 13.25 -1.49 -26.15
C GLU A 277 12.90 -1.33 -27.63
N LEU A 278 11.62 -1.16 -27.95
CA LEU A 278 11.14 -0.96 -29.33
C LEU A 278 11.74 0.31 -29.94
N SER A 279 11.74 1.42 -29.20
CA SER A 279 12.31 2.70 -29.65
C SER A 279 13.78 2.57 -30.01
N PHE A 280 14.55 1.88 -29.16
CA PHE A 280 15.94 1.60 -29.44
C PHE A 280 16.09 0.75 -30.71
N ASN A 281 15.30 -0.32 -30.86
CA ASN A 281 15.40 -1.19 -32.03
C ASN A 281 14.95 -0.48 -33.31
N LEU A 282 13.91 0.36 -33.28
CA LEU A 282 13.52 1.19 -34.42
C LEU A 282 14.65 2.12 -34.83
N TYR A 283 15.26 2.82 -33.87
CA TYR A 283 16.39 3.70 -34.17
C TYR A 283 17.60 2.94 -34.72
N ARG A 284 17.92 1.76 -34.17
CA ARG A 284 19.03 0.91 -34.63
C ARG A 284 18.87 0.47 -36.08
N HIS A 285 17.65 0.13 -36.50
CA HIS A 285 17.37 -0.37 -37.85
C HIS A 285 16.94 0.74 -38.82
N LYS A 286 17.12 2.02 -38.46
CA LYS A 286 16.67 3.18 -39.25
C LYS A 286 17.16 3.17 -40.71
N ASP A 287 18.37 2.66 -40.95
CA ASP A 287 18.99 2.64 -42.27
C ASP A 287 18.44 1.52 -43.18
N LEU A 288 17.63 0.61 -42.61
CA LEU A 288 17.00 -0.51 -43.32
C LEU A 288 15.57 -0.20 -43.79
N PHE A 289 14.98 0.92 -43.36
CA PHE A 289 13.62 1.30 -43.72
C PHE A 289 13.58 2.09 -45.04
N ALA A 290 12.65 1.74 -45.93
CA ALA A 290 12.37 2.56 -47.10
C ALA A 290 11.57 3.83 -46.73
N VAL A 291 11.58 4.81 -47.62
CA VAL A 291 10.85 6.09 -47.43
C VAL A 291 9.36 5.89 -47.15
N THR A 292 8.74 4.86 -47.74
CA THR A 292 7.34 4.49 -47.46
C THR A 292 7.15 4.02 -46.02
N ASP A 293 8.07 3.20 -45.52
CA ASP A 293 8.04 2.66 -44.16
C ASP A 293 8.23 3.77 -43.13
N LEU A 294 9.05 4.78 -43.45
CA LEU A 294 9.26 5.94 -42.58
C LEU A 294 7.98 6.73 -42.33
N LYS A 295 7.11 6.85 -43.34
CA LYS A 295 5.81 7.51 -43.19
C LYS A 295 4.88 6.73 -42.27
N ASP A 296 4.83 5.41 -42.45
CA ASP A 296 4.00 4.53 -41.62
C ASP A 296 4.55 4.46 -40.18
N LEU A 297 5.87 4.46 -40.01
CA LEU A 297 6.54 4.58 -38.69
C LEU A 297 6.24 5.92 -38.01
N GLN A 298 6.24 7.02 -38.75
CA GLN A 298 5.88 8.32 -38.18
C GLN A 298 4.42 8.32 -37.70
N SER A 299 3.51 7.73 -38.50
CA SER A 299 2.12 7.53 -38.08
C SER A 299 2.02 6.67 -36.81
N PHE A 300 2.75 5.56 -36.76
CA PHE A 300 2.82 4.69 -35.57
C PHE A 300 3.35 5.42 -34.33
N ILE A 301 4.40 6.23 -34.47
CA ILE A 301 4.96 7.05 -33.37
C ILE A 301 3.92 8.08 -32.90
N GLU A 302 3.19 8.73 -33.80
CA GLU A 302 2.15 9.69 -33.43
C GLU A 302 0.95 9.02 -32.73
N ILE A 303 0.50 7.86 -33.20
CA ILE A 303 -0.56 7.07 -32.54
C ILE A 303 -0.15 6.73 -31.11
N ASN A 304 1.08 6.25 -30.92
CA ASN A 304 1.58 5.90 -29.58
C ASN A 304 1.81 7.13 -28.71
N SER A 305 2.28 8.24 -29.30
CA SER A 305 2.38 9.53 -28.60
C SER A 305 1.01 10.02 -28.11
N ALA A 306 -0.04 9.88 -28.92
CA ALA A 306 -1.40 10.21 -28.50
C ALA A 306 -1.88 9.28 -27.38
N TRP A 307 -1.66 7.96 -27.50
CA TRP A 307 -2.02 6.98 -26.47
C TRP A 307 -1.34 7.28 -25.12
N PHE A 308 -0.03 7.53 -25.11
CA PHE A 308 0.69 7.89 -23.90
C PHE A 308 0.24 9.23 -23.31
N THR A 309 -0.18 10.18 -24.15
CA THR A 309 -0.76 11.45 -23.70
C THR A 309 -2.10 11.23 -23.02
N GLU A 310 -2.98 10.41 -23.61
CA GLU A 310 -4.25 9.99 -23.02
C GLU A 310 -4.04 9.28 -21.67
N LYS A 311 -3.02 8.41 -21.59
CA LYS A 311 -2.67 7.64 -20.39
C LYS A 311 -1.81 8.40 -19.37
N SER A 312 -1.50 9.67 -19.59
CA SER A 312 -0.54 10.42 -18.76
C SER A 312 -0.96 10.47 -17.28
N ASP A 313 -2.25 10.62 -16.98
CA ASP A 313 -2.72 10.64 -15.59
C ASP A 313 -2.70 9.25 -14.94
N GLU A 314 -3.05 8.20 -15.69
CA GLU A 314 -2.93 6.81 -15.22
C GLU A 314 -1.47 6.45 -14.94
N LEU A 315 -0.56 6.81 -15.85
CA LEU A 315 0.88 6.62 -15.67
C LEU A 315 1.39 7.34 -14.42
N ALA A 316 0.99 8.59 -14.20
CA ALA A 316 1.39 9.31 -12.99
C ALA A 316 0.77 8.74 -11.71
N ASN A 317 -0.42 8.13 -11.80
CA ASN A 317 -1.04 7.40 -10.70
C ASN A 317 -0.32 6.09 -10.38
N VAL A 318 0.30 5.45 -11.37
CA VAL A 318 1.17 4.29 -11.19
C VAL A 318 2.55 4.72 -10.68
N ASN A 319 3.28 5.56 -11.41
CA ASN A 319 4.53 6.13 -10.93
C ASN A 319 4.76 7.50 -11.59
N SER A 320 4.92 8.52 -10.75
CA SER A 320 5.00 9.92 -11.18
C SER A 320 6.15 10.24 -12.15
N ALA A 321 7.17 9.37 -12.27
CA ALA A 321 8.29 9.55 -13.18
C ALA A 321 8.05 9.01 -14.61
N LEU A 322 7.05 8.13 -14.81
CA LEU A 322 6.85 7.43 -16.10
C LEU A 322 6.55 8.38 -17.25
N SER A 323 5.69 9.38 -17.04
CA SER A 323 5.32 10.34 -18.10
C SER A 323 6.55 11.07 -18.64
N GLY A 324 7.49 11.47 -17.76
CA GLY A 324 8.73 12.13 -18.18
C GLY A 324 9.66 11.22 -18.96
N ILE A 325 9.74 9.93 -18.59
CA ILE A 325 10.54 8.92 -19.31
C ILE A 325 10.02 8.73 -20.73
N ILE A 326 8.69 8.64 -20.88
CA ILE A 326 8.05 8.46 -22.18
C ILE A 326 8.19 9.69 -23.06
N SER A 327 7.90 10.88 -22.54
CA SER A 327 8.05 12.12 -23.32
C SER A 327 9.46 12.22 -23.90
N GLN A 328 10.49 11.94 -23.09
CA GLN A 328 11.86 11.93 -23.57
C GLN A 328 12.09 10.90 -24.70
N SER A 329 11.64 9.65 -24.52
CA SER A 329 11.82 8.59 -25.52
C SER A 329 11.10 8.88 -26.85
N ILE A 330 9.91 9.48 -26.78
CA ILE A 330 9.13 9.86 -27.97
C ILE A 330 9.79 11.02 -28.70
N ASP A 331 10.23 12.06 -27.98
CA ASP A 331 10.91 13.20 -28.58
C ASP A 331 12.24 12.78 -29.24
N GLU A 332 12.98 11.85 -28.63
CA GLU A 332 14.20 11.27 -29.20
C GLU A 332 13.91 10.52 -30.50
N LEU A 333 12.83 9.75 -30.59
CA LEU A 333 12.42 9.09 -31.83
C LEU A 333 11.97 10.10 -32.90
N LYS A 334 11.10 11.05 -32.56
CA LYS A 334 10.60 12.07 -33.50
C LYS A 334 11.72 12.91 -34.10
N THR A 335 12.72 13.26 -33.29
CA THR A 335 13.91 13.98 -33.77
C THR A 335 14.87 13.09 -34.56
N GLY A 336 14.87 11.77 -34.32
CA GLY A 336 15.64 10.79 -35.08
C GLY A 336 15.09 10.51 -36.48
N PHE A 337 13.78 10.65 -36.68
CA PHE A 337 13.05 10.39 -37.93
C PHE A 337 12.41 11.68 -38.48
N ILE A 338 13.21 12.56 -39.09
CA ILE A 338 12.71 13.78 -39.74
C ILE A 338 12.64 13.57 -41.25
N ILE A 339 11.42 13.63 -41.81
CA ILE A 339 11.19 13.73 -43.26
C ILE A 339 10.97 15.22 -43.59
N PRO A 340 11.89 15.91 -44.29
CA PRO A 340 11.66 17.30 -44.66
C PRO A 340 10.51 17.42 -45.66
N GLU A 341 9.58 18.35 -45.43
CA GLU A 341 8.41 18.59 -46.31
C GLU A 341 8.78 19.07 -47.74
N ALA A 342 10.07 19.36 -48.02
CA ALA A 342 10.52 19.96 -49.28
C ALA A 342 11.83 19.40 -49.87
N SER A 343 12.44 18.37 -49.29
CA SER A 343 13.64 17.72 -49.84
C SER A 343 13.62 16.22 -49.60
N GLU A 344 13.84 15.43 -50.65
CA GLU A 344 14.01 13.97 -50.59
C GLU A 344 15.28 13.53 -49.82
N GLU A 345 16.09 14.47 -49.32
CA GLU A 345 17.22 14.17 -48.45
C GLU A 345 16.78 14.01 -46.99
N LEU A 346 16.85 12.76 -46.52
CA LEU A 346 16.64 12.37 -45.13
C LEU A 346 17.73 12.96 -44.24
N ILE A 347 17.34 13.59 -43.12
CA ILE A 347 18.27 14.06 -42.10
C ILE A 347 18.10 13.18 -40.86
N PHE A 348 19.03 12.23 -40.68
CA PHE A 348 19.11 11.43 -39.46
C PHE A 348 19.99 12.13 -38.42
N ASN A 349 19.45 12.40 -37.23
CA ASN A 349 20.25 12.86 -36.10
C ASN A 349 21.04 11.68 -35.51
N PRO A 350 22.39 11.73 -35.45
CA PRO A 350 23.22 10.60 -35.03
C PRO A 350 23.20 10.28 -33.52
N GLN A 351 22.47 11.03 -32.69
CA GLN A 351 22.48 10.84 -31.24
C GLN A 351 21.10 10.42 -30.68
N PHE A 352 20.79 9.12 -30.76
CA PHE A 352 19.82 8.53 -29.82
C PHE A 352 20.50 8.47 -28.44
N ASN A 353 19.99 9.25 -27.49
CA ASN A 353 20.62 9.41 -26.20
C ASN A 353 20.21 8.24 -25.29
N SER A 354 21.09 7.26 -25.15
CA SER A 354 20.91 6.09 -24.26
C SER A 354 20.82 6.42 -22.75
N LYS A 355 20.51 7.66 -22.38
CA LYS A 355 20.41 8.17 -21.00
C LYS A 355 18.97 8.18 -20.47
N THR A 356 18.00 7.64 -21.20
CA THR A 356 16.65 7.42 -20.66
C THR A 356 16.75 6.51 -19.43
N ARG A 357 15.98 6.84 -18.39
CA ARG A 357 16.05 6.11 -17.12
C ARG A 357 15.64 4.64 -17.31
N GLY A 358 16.41 3.72 -16.74
CA GLY A 358 16.11 2.31 -16.61
C GLY A 358 15.24 1.98 -15.40
N ILE A 359 14.81 0.73 -15.34
CA ILE A 359 13.82 0.28 -14.35
C ILE A 359 14.30 0.41 -12.91
N TYR A 360 15.59 0.21 -12.64
CA TYR A 360 16.14 0.41 -11.28
C TYR A 360 16.28 1.89 -10.91
N GLN A 361 16.51 2.78 -11.88
CA GLN A 361 16.51 4.24 -11.66
C GLN A 361 15.10 4.79 -11.42
N LEU A 362 14.05 4.05 -11.79
CA LEU A 362 12.65 4.41 -11.52
C LEU A 362 12.32 4.31 -10.03
N VAL A 363 12.85 3.29 -9.36
CA VAL A 363 12.50 2.92 -7.98
C VAL A 363 13.52 3.36 -6.93
N GLU A 364 14.72 3.76 -7.36
CA GLU A 364 15.81 4.20 -6.48
C GLU A 364 16.35 5.56 -6.94
N PRO A 365 15.90 6.68 -6.36
CA PRO A 365 16.41 8.02 -6.67
C PRO A 365 17.92 8.17 -6.45
N GLY A 366 18.51 7.38 -5.55
CA GLY A 366 19.93 7.32 -5.29
C GLY A 366 20.75 6.47 -6.27
N PHE A 367 20.14 5.91 -7.33
CA PHE A 367 20.80 4.94 -8.21
C PHE A 367 22.07 5.50 -8.87
N ASP A 368 22.00 6.70 -9.46
CA ASP A 368 23.17 7.35 -10.06
C ASP A 368 24.29 7.55 -9.03
N ARG A 369 23.93 7.94 -7.80
CA ARG A 369 24.89 8.13 -6.72
C ARG A 369 25.52 6.80 -6.34
N TYR A 370 24.72 5.76 -6.16
CA TYR A 370 25.15 4.39 -5.89
C TYR A 370 26.15 3.93 -6.95
N MET A 371 25.80 4.11 -8.23
CA MET A 371 26.64 3.63 -9.32
C MET A 371 28.03 4.28 -9.34
N ASN A 372 28.17 5.49 -8.81
CA ASN A 372 29.42 6.25 -8.76
C ASN A 372 30.22 6.09 -7.44
N LEU A 373 29.81 5.20 -6.54
CA LEU A 373 30.48 5.05 -5.24
C LEU A 373 31.89 4.43 -5.36
N PRO A 374 32.87 4.89 -4.56
CA PRO A 374 34.26 4.40 -4.64
C PRO A 374 34.43 2.89 -4.48
N PHE A 375 33.64 2.26 -3.59
CA PHE A 375 33.73 0.82 -3.36
C PHE A 375 33.22 -0.02 -4.54
N ARG A 376 32.48 0.57 -5.49
CA ARG A 376 32.10 -0.08 -6.76
C ARG A 376 33.15 0.06 -7.86
N GLN A 377 34.13 0.95 -7.70
CA GLN A 377 35.11 1.23 -8.76
C GLN A 377 35.86 -0.01 -9.21
N LYS A 378 36.12 -0.96 -8.30
CA LYS A 378 36.82 -2.20 -8.62
C LYS A 378 36.00 -3.09 -9.58
N ILE A 379 34.75 -3.40 -9.22
CA ILE A 379 33.80 -4.11 -10.10
C ILE A 379 33.69 -3.39 -11.44
N MET A 380 33.53 -2.07 -11.42
CA MET A 380 33.37 -1.27 -12.64
C MET A 380 34.62 -1.30 -13.53
N GLN A 381 35.82 -1.20 -12.97
CA GLN A 381 37.07 -1.29 -13.72
C GLN A 381 37.27 -2.67 -14.33
N GLU A 382 36.93 -3.74 -13.61
CA GLU A 382 37.02 -5.12 -14.09
C GLU A 382 36.04 -5.38 -15.23
N LEU A 383 34.80 -4.93 -15.08
CA LEU A 383 33.81 -4.89 -16.16
C LEU A 383 34.32 -4.07 -17.34
N GLU A 384 34.77 -2.84 -17.11
CA GLU A 384 35.22 -1.91 -18.14
C GLU A 384 36.39 -2.46 -18.96
N VAL A 385 37.44 -3.00 -18.32
CA VAL A 385 38.61 -3.54 -19.02
C VAL A 385 38.19 -4.68 -19.94
N CYS A 386 37.40 -5.62 -19.44
CA CYS A 386 37.01 -6.81 -20.19
C CYS A 386 36.01 -6.51 -21.30
N LEU A 387 35.10 -5.57 -21.09
CA LEU A 387 34.14 -5.12 -22.09
C LEU A 387 34.83 -4.24 -23.16
N ASN A 388 35.90 -3.51 -22.80
CA ASN A 388 36.69 -2.67 -23.72
C ASN A 388 37.76 -3.39 -24.53
N ILE A 389 38.12 -4.64 -24.21
CA ILE A 389 38.96 -5.47 -25.10
C ILE A 389 38.31 -5.61 -26.51
N SER A 390 37.03 -5.21 -26.65
CA SER A 390 36.32 -5.07 -27.91
C SER A 390 36.55 -3.78 -28.71
N ARG A 391 37.11 -2.70 -28.15
CA ARG A 391 37.25 -1.42 -28.87
C ARG A 391 38.40 -1.44 -29.88
N GLU A 392 38.06 -1.03 -31.11
CA GLU A 392 38.97 -0.84 -32.24
C GLU A 392 40.21 -0.02 -31.83
N HIS A 393 41.36 -0.68 -31.75
CA HIS A 393 42.58 -0.12 -32.31
C HIS A 393 43.05 -1.08 -33.38
N GLU A 394 43.43 -0.51 -34.52
CA GLU A 394 44.09 -1.23 -35.60
C GLU A 394 45.25 -2.10 -35.05
N PRO A 395 45.49 -3.28 -35.65
CA PRO A 395 44.96 -3.71 -36.94
C PRO A 395 43.70 -4.58 -36.85
N ASN A 396 42.83 -4.44 -37.86
CA ASN A 396 41.73 -5.37 -38.14
C ASN A 396 42.22 -6.43 -39.17
N PRO A 397 41.97 -7.73 -38.97
CA PRO A 397 41.24 -8.32 -37.86
C PRO A 397 41.98 -8.15 -36.53
N GLN A 398 41.26 -7.69 -35.49
CA GLN A 398 41.72 -7.72 -34.10
C GLN A 398 42.35 -9.09 -33.87
N GLN A 399 43.57 -9.14 -33.33
CA GLN A 399 44.11 -10.43 -32.91
C GLN A 399 43.08 -11.10 -31.99
N PRO A 400 42.80 -12.40 -32.17
CA PRO A 400 41.86 -13.10 -31.30
C PRO A 400 42.30 -12.90 -29.84
N ILE A 401 41.34 -12.61 -28.96
CA ILE A 401 41.60 -12.47 -27.52
C ILE A 401 42.47 -13.62 -27.06
N SER A 402 43.59 -13.32 -26.40
CA SER A 402 44.46 -14.39 -25.92
C SER A 402 43.74 -15.23 -24.87
N GLU A 403 44.07 -16.52 -24.79
CA GLU A 403 43.52 -17.43 -23.77
C GLU A 403 43.63 -16.84 -22.36
N ASN A 404 44.79 -16.26 -22.01
CA ASN A 404 45.01 -15.64 -20.71
C ASN A 404 44.10 -14.43 -20.45
N GLN A 405 43.83 -13.63 -21.48
CA GLN A 405 42.89 -12.51 -21.37
C GLN A 405 41.45 -12.99 -21.24
N PHE A 406 41.06 -13.99 -22.03
CA PHE A 406 39.71 -14.57 -21.98
C PHE A 406 39.42 -15.20 -20.61
N THR A 407 40.31 -16.07 -20.14
CA THR A 407 40.21 -16.74 -18.84
C THR A 407 40.33 -15.76 -17.67
N GLY A 408 41.15 -14.71 -17.81
CA GLY A 408 41.25 -13.59 -16.87
C GLY A 408 39.92 -12.86 -16.71
N CYS A 409 39.31 -12.44 -17.81
CA CYS A 409 38.04 -11.72 -17.79
C CYS A 409 36.89 -12.51 -17.18
N LEU A 410 36.73 -13.78 -17.55
CA LEU A 410 35.71 -14.63 -16.93
C LEU A 410 35.99 -14.90 -15.45
N SER A 411 37.27 -14.92 -15.05
CA SER A 411 37.65 -15.02 -13.65
C SER A 411 37.28 -13.77 -12.85
N ASP A 412 37.47 -12.59 -13.44
CA ASP A 412 37.13 -11.31 -12.82
C ASP A 412 35.61 -11.15 -12.70
N PHE A 413 34.83 -11.48 -13.73
CA PHE A 413 33.37 -11.46 -13.64
C PHE A 413 32.84 -12.47 -12.61
N ALA A 414 33.40 -13.68 -12.58
CA ALA A 414 33.01 -14.66 -11.57
C ALA A 414 33.37 -14.19 -10.15
N ARG A 415 34.52 -13.53 -9.97
CA ARG A 415 34.91 -12.92 -8.68
C ARG A 415 33.97 -11.78 -8.29
N ALA A 416 33.57 -10.93 -9.24
CA ALA A 416 32.59 -9.87 -8.99
C ALA A 416 31.25 -10.45 -8.49
N ALA A 417 30.76 -11.53 -9.10
CA ALA A 417 29.54 -12.22 -8.65
C ALA A 417 29.71 -12.91 -7.29
N LEU A 418 30.79 -13.68 -7.11
CA LEU A 418 30.96 -14.59 -5.98
C LEU A 418 31.47 -13.91 -4.72
N GLU A 419 32.42 -13.00 -4.84
CA GLU A 419 33.12 -12.39 -3.71
C GLU A 419 32.68 -10.94 -3.50
N GLU A 420 32.71 -10.12 -4.56
CA GLU A 420 32.50 -8.67 -4.41
C GLU A 420 31.04 -8.33 -4.14
N ALA A 421 30.10 -8.98 -4.83
CA ALA A 421 28.67 -8.81 -4.58
C ALA A 421 28.25 -9.24 -3.17
N GLN A 422 29.02 -10.08 -2.48
CA GLN A 422 28.77 -10.47 -1.07
C GLN A 422 29.44 -9.53 -0.06
N SER A 423 30.28 -8.58 -0.51
CA SER A 423 30.94 -7.66 0.41
C SER A 423 29.93 -6.89 1.27
N ARG A 424 30.35 -6.55 2.49
CA ARG A 424 29.51 -5.85 3.46
C ARG A 424 28.98 -4.52 2.91
N GLU A 425 29.79 -3.84 2.11
CA GLU A 425 29.47 -2.56 1.47
C GLU A 425 28.39 -2.71 0.38
N LEU A 426 28.30 -3.89 -0.25
CA LEU A 426 27.39 -4.14 -1.35
C LEU A 426 26.15 -4.94 -0.98
N ALA A 427 26.18 -5.82 0.02
CA ALA A 427 25.02 -6.64 0.42
C ALA A 427 24.56 -6.42 1.87
N GLY A 428 25.32 -5.63 2.64
CA GLY A 428 25.08 -5.41 4.05
C GLY A 428 25.60 -6.58 4.91
N SER A 429 25.70 -6.35 6.22
CA SER A 429 26.08 -7.41 7.16
C SER A 429 24.93 -8.36 7.44
N LEU A 430 25.22 -9.66 7.51
CA LEU A 430 24.30 -10.67 8.02
C LEU A 430 24.21 -10.60 9.55
N THR A 431 23.59 -9.54 10.05
CA THR A 431 23.43 -9.27 11.48
C THR A 431 22.07 -8.68 11.77
N LYS A 432 21.40 -9.22 12.78
CA LYS A 432 20.15 -8.63 13.30
C LYS A 432 20.41 -7.23 13.84
N ILE A 433 19.54 -6.30 13.47
CA ILE A 433 19.55 -4.93 14.00
C ILE A 433 18.42 -4.82 15.02
N ASP A 434 18.79 -4.45 16.25
CA ASP A 434 17.90 -4.36 17.41
C ASP A 434 17.43 -2.92 17.72
N THR A 435 18.13 -1.91 17.20
CA THR A 435 17.82 -0.49 17.42
C THR A 435 17.13 0.17 16.24
N LYS A 436 16.16 1.03 16.54
CA LYS A 436 15.38 1.79 15.54
C LYS A 436 16.27 2.67 14.67
N GLU A 437 17.25 3.34 15.27
CA GLU A 437 18.14 4.28 14.59
C GLU A 437 19.09 3.56 13.63
N ALA A 438 19.49 2.32 13.93
CA ALA A 438 20.31 1.53 13.02
C ALA A 438 19.50 1.01 11.84
N ILE A 439 18.24 0.62 12.05
CA ILE A 439 17.31 0.28 10.97
C ILE A 439 17.08 1.50 10.06
N ASP A 440 16.83 2.68 10.63
CA ASP A 440 16.65 3.91 9.86
C ASP A 440 17.86 4.26 9.00
N ARG A 441 19.08 4.07 9.53
CA ARG A 441 20.31 4.24 8.75
C ARG A 441 20.43 3.25 7.61
N ALA A 442 20.07 1.98 7.84
CA ALA A 442 20.09 0.95 6.79
C ALA A 442 19.07 1.26 5.69
N LEU A 443 17.85 1.65 6.05
CA LEU A 443 16.76 1.98 5.10
C LEU A 443 17.01 3.25 4.27
N ASN A 444 18.08 4.02 4.55
CA ASN A 444 18.53 5.12 3.70
C ASN A 444 19.48 4.67 2.58
N LEU A 445 19.85 3.39 2.55
CA LEU A 445 20.62 2.78 1.48
C LEU A 445 19.67 2.05 0.51
N PRO A 446 20.04 1.93 -0.79
CA PRO A 446 19.33 1.09 -1.74
C PRO A 446 19.03 -0.30 -1.19
N TYR A 447 17.84 -0.82 -1.45
CA TYR A 447 17.35 -2.05 -0.78
C TYR A 447 18.19 -3.29 -1.11
N TRP A 448 18.73 -3.39 -2.32
CA TRP A 448 19.70 -4.44 -2.69
C TRP A 448 21.00 -4.37 -1.89
N GLN A 449 21.39 -3.19 -1.39
CA GLN A 449 22.59 -3.03 -0.54
C GLN A 449 22.41 -3.53 0.89
N ILE A 450 21.18 -3.74 1.33
CA ILE A 450 20.88 -4.15 2.71
C ILE A 450 20.22 -5.53 2.77
N ILE A 451 20.33 -6.32 1.69
CA ILE A 451 19.64 -7.60 1.56
C ILE A 451 19.94 -8.55 2.74
N ASN A 452 21.18 -8.60 3.21
CA ASN A 452 21.56 -9.44 4.36
C ASN A 452 21.02 -8.91 5.70
N ILE A 453 20.82 -7.59 5.82
CA ILE A 453 20.20 -6.99 7.00
C ILE A 453 18.70 -7.33 7.03
N LEU A 454 18.03 -7.21 5.88
CA LEU A 454 16.61 -7.57 5.73
C LEU A 454 16.39 -9.05 6.03
N TYR A 455 17.23 -9.91 5.42
CA TYR A 455 17.23 -11.34 5.68
C TYR A 455 17.47 -11.66 7.16
N ALA A 456 18.52 -11.11 7.76
CA ALA A 456 18.88 -11.41 9.15
C ALA A 456 17.75 -11.06 10.12
N ASN A 457 17.06 -9.94 9.93
CA ASN A 457 15.97 -9.50 10.81
C ASN A 457 14.76 -10.44 10.80
N GLU A 458 14.49 -11.13 9.69
CA GLU A 458 13.35 -12.06 9.56
C GLU A 458 13.74 -13.53 9.72
N ALA A 459 15.02 -13.87 9.55
CA ALA A 459 15.52 -15.23 9.66
C ALA A 459 15.52 -15.76 11.10
N GLN A 460 15.40 -17.08 11.23
CA GLN A 460 15.70 -17.78 12.48
C GLN A 460 17.17 -17.56 12.89
N ASN A 461 17.45 -17.53 14.20
CA ASN A 461 18.81 -17.29 14.71
C ASN A 461 19.82 -18.34 14.24
N GLU A 462 19.38 -19.58 14.02
CA GLU A 462 20.21 -20.70 13.55
C GLU A 462 20.70 -20.51 12.10
N CYS A 463 20.12 -19.56 11.36
CA CYS A 463 20.46 -19.26 9.98
C CYS A 463 21.35 -18.03 9.79
N LEU A 464 21.95 -17.51 10.87
CA LEU A 464 22.82 -16.33 10.84
C LEU A 464 24.31 -16.72 10.80
N ASP A 465 24.63 -17.79 10.08
CA ASP A 465 26.02 -18.17 9.79
C ASP A 465 26.52 -17.52 8.48
N GLY A 466 27.84 -17.40 8.33
CA GLY A 466 28.44 -16.80 7.14
C GLY A 466 28.21 -17.60 5.84
N GLU A 467 27.81 -18.87 5.93
CA GLU A 467 27.49 -19.67 4.74
C GLU A 467 26.15 -19.25 4.13
N GLN A 468 25.25 -18.62 4.90
CA GLN A 468 23.95 -18.11 4.44
C GLN A 468 23.98 -16.71 3.80
N GLU A 469 25.13 -16.02 3.74
CA GLU A 469 25.20 -14.67 3.15
C GLU A 469 24.72 -14.63 1.69
N LEU A 470 23.80 -13.71 1.41
CA LEU A 470 23.25 -13.47 0.07
C LEU A 470 24.10 -12.40 -0.64
N PRO A 471 24.45 -12.59 -1.92
CA PRO A 471 25.04 -11.51 -2.70
C PRO A 471 24.01 -10.41 -2.96
N ASN A 472 24.50 -9.22 -3.27
CA ASN A 472 23.70 -8.14 -3.84
C ASN A 472 23.11 -8.63 -5.18
N PRO A 473 21.77 -8.68 -5.32
CA PRO A 473 21.12 -9.23 -6.51
C PRO A 473 21.41 -8.40 -7.77
N LEU A 474 21.54 -7.08 -7.65
CA LEU A 474 21.83 -6.21 -8.78
C LEU A 474 23.25 -6.44 -9.32
N GLU A 475 24.25 -6.46 -8.43
CA GLU A 475 25.66 -6.67 -8.83
C GLU A 475 25.88 -8.10 -9.35
N TRP A 476 25.23 -9.08 -8.73
CA TRP A 476 25.25 -10.46 -9.22
C TRP A 476 24.68 -10.55 -10.64
N SER A 477 23.52 -9.93 -10.91
CA SER A 477 22.92 -9.91 -12.25
C SER A 477 23.81 -9.24 -13.29
N PHE A 478 24.47 -8.12 -12.94
CA PHE A 478 25.41 -7.47 -13.86
C PHE A 478 26.62 -8.35 -14.21
N ALA A 479 27.19 -9.02 -13.21
CA ALA A 479 28.31 -9.94 -13.44
C ALA A 479 27.87 -11.17 -14.26
N ALA A 480 26.72 -11.75 -13.94
CA ALA A 480 26.12 -12.87 -14.66
C ALA A 480 25.84 -12.52 -16.13
N GLU A 481 25.20 -11.39 -16.38
CA GLU A 481 24.91 -10.92 -17.74
C GLU A 481 26.20 -10.59 -18.53
N SER A 482 27.23 -10.10 -17.86
CA SER A 482 28.54 -9.87 -18.48
C SER A 482 29.23 -11.19 -18.87
N ILE A 483 29.12 -12.23 -18.04
CA ILE A 483 29.57 -13.60 -18.38
C ILE A 483 28.82 -14.11 -19.61
N LEU A 484 27.49 -13.98 -19.64
CA LEU A 484 26.66 -14.42 -20.75
C LEU A 484 27.04 -13.70 -22.05
N TRP A 485 27.18 -12.38 -22.00
CA TRP A 485 27.59 -11.60 -23.16
C TRP A 485 28.98 -12.00 -23.67
N PHE A 486 29.93 -12.23 -22.77
CA PHE A 486 31.28 -12.67 -23.13
C PHE A 486 31.29 -14.10 -23.72
N ALA A 487 30.41 -14.97 -23.23
CA ALA A 487 30.21 -16.31 -23.74
C ALA A 487 29.62 -16.31 -25.16
N ASP A 488 28.60 -15.49 -25.40
CA ASP A 488 27.95 -15.35 -26.71
C ASP A 488 28.96 -14.88 -27.79
N ARG A 489 29.91 -14.01 -27.41
CA ARG A 489 30.93 -13.47 -28.33
C ARG A 489 32.04 -14.46 -28.70
N TRP A 490 32.45 -15.35 -27.78
CA TRP A 490 33.54 -16.31 -28.01
C TRP A 490 33.18 -17.75 -27.57
N PRO A 491 32.16 -18.37 -28.18
CA PRO A 491 31.68 -19.69 -27.77
C PRO A 491 32.74 -20.79 -27.91
N GLY A 492 33.61 -20.69 -28.92
CA GLY A 492 34.69 -21.66 -29.16
C GLY A 492 35.75 -21.70 -28.06
N LEU A 493 36.11 -20.54 -27.49
CA LEU A 493 37.08 -20.47 -26.38
C LEU A 493 36.47 -21.03 -25.10
N LEU A 494 35.19 -20.73 -24.85
CA LEU A 494 34.48 -21.24 -23.67
C LEU A 494 34.40 -22.77 -23.64
N HIS A 495 34.22 -23.41 -24.80
CA HIS A 495 34.25 -24.86 -24.93
C HIS A 495 35.66 -25.45 -24.66
N ALA A 496 36.71 -24.74 -25.06
CA ALA A 496 38.10 -25.19 -24.96
C ALA A 496 38.68 -25.15 -23.54
N TYR A 497 38.09 -24.41 -22.59
CA TYR A 497 38.67 -24.19 -21.24
C TYR A 497 37.74 -24.63 -20.08
N PRO A 498 37.76 -25.92 -19.69
CA PRO A 498 36.88 -26.45 -18.64
C PRO A 498 37.06 -25.83 -17.25
N ALA A 499 38.25 -25.29 -16.93
CA ALA A 499 38.51 -24.64 -15.64
C ALA A 499 37.62 -23.42 -15.41
N VAL A 500 37.22 -22.73 -16.49
CA VAL A 500 36.27 -21.61 -16.46
C VAL A 500 34.87 -22.10 -16.09
N LYS A 501 34.47 -23.30 -16.55
CA LYS A 501 33.15 -23.89 -16.25
C LYS A 501 32.94 -24.11 -14.75
N GLN A 502 34.00 -24.44 -13.99
CA GLN A 502 33.89 -24.59 -12.54
C GLN A 502 33.50 -23.27 -11.85
N LYS A 503 34.06 -22.13 -12.30
CA LYS A 503 33.70 -20.81 -11.77
C LYS A 503 32.28 -20.41 -12.14
N ILE A 504 31.88 -20.64 -13.40
CA ILE A 504 30.50 -20.40 -13.85
C ILE A 504 29.51 -21.25 -13.04
N ASN A 505 29.84 -22.51 -12.73
CA ASN A 505 29.02 -23.36 -11.86
C ASN A 505 28.86 -22.78 -10.45
N ALA A 506 29.92 -22.19 -9.88
CA ALA A 506 29.81 -21.50 -8.60
C ALA A 506 28.86 -20.29 -8.70
N VAL A 507 28.95 -19.49 -9.77
CA VAL A 507 28.03 -18.35 -10.03
C VAL A 507 26.59 -18.83 -10.12
N ILE A 508 26.33 -19.91 -10.88
CA ILE A 508 25.01 -20.55 -11.00
C ILE A 508 24.50 -20.98 -9.62
N ASN A 509 25.31 -21.69 -8.83
CA ASN A 509 24.91 -22.15 -7.51
C ASN A 509 24.53 -20.98 -6.57
N GLN A 510 25.24 -19.85 -6.68
CA GLN A 510 24.94 -18.66 -5.90
C GLN A 510 23.65 -17.97 -6.37
N GLY A 511 23.42 -17.87 -7.68
CA GLY A 511 22.15 -17.35 -8.21
C GLY A 511 20.96 -18.24 -7.89
N GLU A 512 21.13 -19.56 -7.88
CA GLU A 512 20.11 -20.49 -7.40
C GLU A 512 19.78 -20.26 -5.92
N ARG A 513 20.74 -19.85 -5.10
CA ARG A 513 20.48 -19.46 -3.70
C ARG A 513 19.69 -18.16 -3.60
N LEU A 514 19.98 -17.17 -4.45
CA LEU A 514 19.16 -15.96 -4.56
C LEU A 514 17.73 -16.25 -5.01
N ASN A 515 17.56 -17.21 -5.91
CA ASN A 515 16.25 -17.57 -6.47
C ASN A 515 15.43 -18.49 -5.56
N LYS A 516 16.08 -19.32 -4.72
CA LYS A 516 15.39 -20.22 -3.80
C LYS A 516 14.66 -19.45 -2.71
N LYS A 517 13.47 -19.93 -2.34
CA LYS A 517 12.79 -19.49 -1.13
C LYS A 517 13.73 -19.67 0.06
N LEU A 518 13.97 -18.56 0.75
CA LEU A 518 14.74 -18.44 1.99
C LEU A 518 14.10 -19.30 3.08
N SER A 519 14.49 -20.58 3.12
CA SER A 519 13.96 -21.62 4.02
C SER A 519 14.04 -21.27 5.50
N CYS A 520 14.91 -20.33 5.85
CA CYS A 520 15.11 -19.79 7.19
C CYS A 520 14.09 -18.72 7.63
N ILE A 521 13.16 -18.34 6.76
CA ILE A 521 12.04 -17.44 7.09
C ILE A 521 10.81 -18.31 7.37
N ASN A 522 10.31 -18.24 8.60
CA ASN A 522 9.25 -19.12 9.11
C ASN A 522 7.85 -18.91 8.51
N ASN A 523 7.66 -17.80 7.79
CA ASN A 523 6.33 -17.35 7.39
C ASN A 523 6.19 -17.41 5.87
N ASN A 524 4.95 -17.64 5.43
CA ASN A 524 4.57 -17.32 4.05
C ASN A 524 4.94 -15.86 3.76
N TYR A 525 5.53 -15.59 2.58
CA TYR A 525 5.97 -14.25 2.21
C TYR A 525 4.82 -13.26 2.15
N GLN A 526 3.65 -13.70 1.70
CA GLN A 526 2.46 -12.86 1.69
C GLN A 526 2.05 -12.45 3.12
N ASP A 527 2.07 -13.38 4.08
CA ASP A 527 1.75 -13.09 5.48
C ASP A 527 2.81 -12.16 6.11
N LEU A 528 4.08 -12.35 5.76
CA LEU A 528 5.17 -11.48 6.20
C LEU A 528 5.00 -10.04 5.68
N LEU A 529 4.69 -9.87 4.40
CA LEU A 529 4.44 -8.56 3.79
C LEU A 529 3.19 -7.91 4.36
N SER A 530 2.09 -8.66 4.52
CA SER A 530 0.85 -8.18 5.14
C SER A 530 1.09 -7.67 6.56
N ARG A 531 1.88 -8.39 7.38
CA ARG A 531 2.26 -7.90 8.73
C ARG A 531 3.07 -6.61 8.69
N HIS A 532 3.93 -6.41 7.70
CA HIS A 532 4.66 -5.15 7.54
C HIS A 532 3.74 -4.01 7.07
N PHE A 533 2.75 -4.30 6.22
CA PHE A 533 1.71 -3.33 5.85
C PHE A 533 0.82 -2.95 7.06
N GLU A 534 0.40 -3.92 7.86
CA GLU A 534 -0.37 -3.69 9.11
C GLU A 534 0.40 -2.79 10.11
N LYS A 535 1.74 -2.90 10.17
CA LYS A 535 2.57 -2.00 10.98
C LYS A 535 2.48 -0.55 10.52
N ILE A 536 2.32 -0.28 9.23
CA ILE A 536 2.08 1.08 8.70
C ILE A 536 0.75 1.59 9.25
N GLN A 537 -0.31 0.78 9.20
CA GLN A 537 -1.62 1.17 9.73
C GLN A 537 -1.58 1.43 11.24
N GLN A 538 -0.89 0.56 11.99
CA GLN A 538 -0.79 0.68 13.44
C GLN A 538 0.07 1.88 13.86
N SER A 539 1.18 2.16 13.18
CA SER A 539 2.03 3.33 13.46
C SER A 539 1.32 4.64 13.14
N TRP A 540 0.50 4.69 12.08
CA TRP A 540 -0.37 5.84 11.82
C TRP A 540 -1.43 6.03 12.92
N LYS A 541 -2.10 4.95 13.32
CA LYS A 541 -3.07 4.99 14.44
C LYS A 541 -2.46 5.50 15.74
N ASN A 542 -1.22 5.09 16.04
CA ASN A 542 -0.47 5.58 17.19
C ASN A 542 -0.18 7.08 17.05
N SER A 543 0.27 7.53 15.88
CA SER A 543 0.52 8.96 15.61
C SER A 543 -0.74 9.82 15.82
N LYS A 544 -1.91 9.36 15.36
CA LYS A 544 -3.20 10.05 15.63
C LYS A 544 -3.52 10.15 17.13
N ALA A 545 -3.25 9.10 17.89
CA ALA A 545 -3.44 9.12 19.33
C ALA A 545 -2.50 10.14 20.01
N GLU A 546 -1.24 10.22 19.58
CA GLU A 546 -0.28 11.20 20.10
C GLU A 546 -0.66 12.65 19.71
N ILE A 547 -1.23 12.90 18.52
CA ILE A 547 -1.80 14.22 18.15
C ILE A 547 -2.86 14.65 19.17
N LYS A 548 -3.77 13.73 19.53
CA LYS A 548 -4.80 14.01 20.54
C LYS A 548 -4.20 14.30 21.92
N LEU A 549 -3.11 13.64 22.29
CA LEU A 549 -2.42 13.92 23.55
C LEU A 549 -1.76 15.30 23.55
N VAL A 550 -1.15 15.72 22.44
CA VAL A 550 -0.61 17.09 22.28
C VAL A 550 -1.74 18.13 22.38
N ALA A 551 -2.90 17.87 21.76
CA ALA A 551 -4.07 18.73 21.88
C ALA A 551 -4.59 18.82 23.33
N ASN A 552 -4.66 17.71 24.04
CA ASN A 552 -5.06 17.69 25.45
C ASN A 552 -4.08 18.48 26.34
N GLU A 553 -2.77 18.32 26.13
CA GLU A 553 -1.74 19.07 26.85
C GLU A 553 -1.86 20.59 26.60
N PHE A 554 -2.10 20.98 25.35
CA PHE A 554 -2.35 22.38 24.99
C PHE A 554 -3.61 22.93 25.66
N ASN A 555 -4.72 22.16 25.63
CA ASN A 555 -5.98 22.56 26.24
C ASN A 555 -5.84 22.76 27.75
N GLN A 556 -5.14 21.88 28.45
CA GLN A 556 -4.87 22.00 29.88
C GLN A 556 -4.09 23.28 30.24
N GLN A 557 -3.19 23.73 29.36
CA GLN A 557 -2.39 24.94 29.59
C GLN A 557 -3.15 26.22 29.20
N ASN A 558 -3.99 26.16 28.17
CA ASN A 558 -4.57 27.35 27.55
C ASN A 558 -6.01 27.61 27.95
N LEU A 559 -6.82 26.59 28.26
CA LEU A 559 -8.22 26.71 28.66
C LEU A 559 -8.36 26.74 30.19
N LYS A 560 -9.57 26.96 30.71
CA LYS A 560 -9.86 26.79 32.15
C LYS A 560 -9.80 25.31 32.55
N GLU A 561 -9.58 25.08 33.84
CA GLU A 561 -9.62 23.73 34.42
C GLU A 561 -10.98 23.06 34.16
N GLU A 562 -10.97 21.75 33.93
CA GLU A 562 -12.16 20.95 33.60
C GLU A 562 -12.90 21.40 32.32
N SER A 563 -12.24 22.18 31.46
CA SER A 563 -12.77 22.50 30.14
C SER A 563 -13.02 21.23 29.32
N ASP A 564 -14.18 21.19 28.67
CA ASP A 564 -14.61 20.11 27.78
C ASP A 564 -14.61 20.53 26.31
N VAL A 565 -14.06 21.71 26.01
CA VAL A 565 -13.91 22.22 24.65
C VAL A 565 -12.81 21.45 23.91
N ASP A 566 -13.18 20.90 22.76
CA ASP A 566 -12.24 20.34 21.79
C ASP A 566 -11.95 21.38 20.71
N LEU A 567 -10.74 21.94 20.73
CA LEU A 567 -10.29 22.96 19.77
C LEU A 567 -10.02 22.41 18.36
N LEU A 568 -9.98 21.09 18.17
CA LEU A 568 -9.91 20.45 16.86
C LEU A 568 -11.30 20.19 16.25
N ASN A 569 -12.36 20.29 17.05
CA ASN A 569 -13.75 20.28 16.58
C ASN A 569 -14.26 21.71 16.33
N GLY A 570 -15.40 21.82 15.65
CA GLY A 570 -16.05 23.12 15.43
C GLY A 570 -16.66 23.72 16.71
N LEU A 571 -16.87 25.04 16.69
CA LEU A 571 -17.55 25.80 17.77
C LEU A 571 -19.00 25.34 18.03
N GLN A 572 -19.62 24.64 17.07
CA GLN A 572 -20.98 24.08 17.18
C GLN A 572 -21.10 22.99 18.27
N GLN A 573 -19.99 22.59 18.89
CA GLN A 573 -19.98 21.64 20.00
C GLN A 573 -20.84 22.13 21.17
N GLN A 574 -21.60 21.21 21.75
CA GLN A 574 -22.37 21.46 22.96
C GLN A 574 -21.48 21.26 24.18
N SER A 575 -21.26 22.33 24.94
CA SER A 575 -20.49 22.27 26.17
C SER A 575 -21.38 21.86 27.34
N ASN A 576 -20.78 21.03 28.16
CA ASN A 576 -21.32 20.44 29.36
C ASN A 576 -20.55 20.91 30.59
N TYR A 577 -19.79 21.98 30.42
CA TYR A 577 -18.88 22.56 31.38
C TYR A 577 -19.59 23.07 32.63
N LYS A 578 -18.94 22.84 33.77
CA LYS A 578 -19.29 23.40 35.07
C LYS A 578 -18.04 24.09 35.61
N VAL A 579 -18.22 25.27 36.18
CA VAL A 579 -17.11 25.96 36.87
C VAL A 579 -16.69 25.14 38.09
N LYS A 580 -15.39 24.78 38.13
CA LYS A 580 -14.79 24.03 39.23
C LYS A 580 -14.92 24.78 40.56
N ASP A 581 -15.21 24.04 41.63
CA ASP A 581 -15.43 24.57 42.99
C ASP A 581 -16.49 25.70 43.08
N ALA A 582 -17.38 25.79 42.09
CA ALA A 582 -18.43 26.80 42.09
C ALA A 582 -19.37 26.62 43.27
N GLN A 583 -19.70 27.73 43.93
CA GLN A 583 -20.68 27.80 45.01
C GLN A 583 -21.70 28.88 44.73
N ILE A 584 -22.98 28.58 45.00
CA ILE A 584 -24.06 29.57 44.93
C ILE A 584 -24.20 30.20 46.31
N GLN A 585 -23.80 31.46 46.41
CA GLN A 585 -23.89 32.27 47.63
C GLN A 585 -24.86 33.44 47.44
N ALA A 586 -25.07 34.26 48.46
CA ALA A 586 -25.89 35.47 48.33
C ALA A 586 -25.24 36.47 47.36
N CYS A 587 -25.99 37.01 46.40
CA CYS A 587 -25.51 38.06 45.50
C CYS A 587 -25.16 39.33 46.29
N GLN A 588 -26.02 39.73 47.23
CA GLN A 588 -25.81 40.84 48.16
C GLN A 588 -26.31 40.48 49.56
N ALA A 589 -25.64 40.98 50.60
CA ALA A 589 -26.00 40.67 51.98
C ALA A 589 -27.36 41.27 52.38
N GLN A 590 -27.72 42.44 51.84
CA GLN A 590 -28.92 43.20 52.19
C GLN A 590 -30.21 42.50 51.74
N THR A 591 -30.16 41.80 50.61
CA THR A 591 -31.29 41.12 49.98
C THR A 591 -31.35 39.62 50.29
N SER A 592 -30.37 39.11 51.05
CA SER A 592 -30.29 37.71 51.48
C SER A 592 -31.21 37.34 52.64
N CYS A 593 -31.90 38.30 53.24
CA CYS A 593 -32.71 38.12 54.46
C CYS A 593 -32.00 37.32 55.57
N GLY A 594 -30.70 37.55 55.75
CA GLY A 594 -29.87 36.89 56.77
C GLY A 594 -29.33 35.51 56.38
N VAL A 595 -29.61 35.03 55.16
CA VAL A 595 -29.10 33.74 54.66
C VAL A 595 -27.64 33.84 54.23
N ARG A 596 -26.77 33.00 54.81
CA ARG A 596 -25.31 33.00 54.57
C ARG A 596 -24.74 31.59 54.32
N ILE A 597 -25.45 30.80 53.53
CA ILE A 597 -25.03 29.43 53.21
C ILE A 597 -24.43 29.38 51.81
N ALA A 598 -23.51 28.45 51.59
CA ALA A 598 -23.05 28.09 50.26
C ALA A 598 -23.86 26.87 49.78
N LEU A 599 -24.44 26.96 48.59
CA LEU A 599 -25.18 25.87 47.96
C LEU A 599 -24.36 25.30 46.80
N GLU A 600 -24.37 23.97 46.68
CA GLU A 600 -23.67 23.27 45.62
C GLU A 600 -24.46 23.32 44.30
N PRO A 601 -23.88 23.84 43.20
CA PRO A 601 -24.49 23.84 41.88
C PRO A 601 -24.34 22.48 41.19
N THR A 602 -25.32 22.14 40.35
CA THR A 602 -25.21 21.03 39.38
C THR A 602 -24.77 21.53 38.01
N ARG A 603 -24.24 20.61 37.19
CA ARG A 603 -23.97 20.87 35.76
C ARG A 603 -25.21 21.38 35.01
N ALA A 604 -26.38 20.85 35.33
CA ALA A 604 -27.62 21.26 34.67
C ALA A 604 -28.05 22.70 35.02
N LEU A 605 -27.64 23.24 36.18
CA LEU A 605 -27.83 24.67 36.47
C LEU A 605 -26.92 25.55 35.62
N PHE A 606 -25.69 25.12 35.33
CA PHE A 606 -24.83 25.82 34.37
C PHE A 606 -25.36 25.67 32.93
N GLY A 607 -26.07 24.58 32.61
CA GLY A 607 -26.80 24.43 31.35
C GLY A 607 -27.93 25.44 31.12
N LEU A 608 -28.25 26.30 32.10
CA LEU A 608 -29.14 27.45 31.90
C LEU A 608 -28.46 28.62 31.15
N PHE A 609 -27.12 28.65 31.13
CA PHE A 609 -26.40 29.63 30.33
C PHE A 609 -26.42 29.23 28.85
N PRO A 610 -26.49 30.21 27.93
CA PRO A 610 -26.27 29.96 26.51
C PRO A 610 -24.93 29.27 26.25
N ASN A 611 -24.88 28.36 25.26
CA ASN A 611 -23.69 27.56 24.94
C ASN A 611 -22.45 28.42 24.63
N HIS A 612 -22.61 29.56 23.95
CA HIS A 612 -21.47 30.43 23.63
C HIS A 612 -20.84 31.04 24.89
N LEU A 613 -21.61 31.30 25.95
CA LEU A 613 -21.07 31.80 27.22
C LEU A 613 -20.36 30.70 28.03
N LEU A 614 -20.84 29.45 27.94
CA LEU A 614 -20.12 28.29 28.48
C LEU A 614 -18.74 28.13 27.84
N ILE A 615 -18.67 28.30 26.52
CA ILE A 615 -17.39 28.25 25.79
C ILE A 615 -16.53 29.49 26.11
N ALA A 616 -17.14 30.68 26.24
CA ALA A 616 -16.42 31.91 26.57
C ALA A 616 -15.66 31.83 27.90
N ASP A 617 -16.29 31.27 28.94
CA ASP A 617 -15.66 31.05 30.25
C ASP A 617 -14.44 30.13 30.14
N GLN A 618 -14.58 29.04 29.38
CA GLN A 618 -13.51 28.07 29.15
C GLN A 618 -12.32 28.65 28.37
N LEU A 619 -12.61 29.57 27.44
CA LEU A 619 -11.61 30.35 26.69
C LEU A 619 -11.00 31.51 27.51
N LYS A 620 -11.38 31.68 28.78
CA LYS A 620 -10.92 32.76 29.68
C LYS A 620 -11.29 34.17 29.18
N LEU A 621 -12.42 34.30 28.47
CA LEU A 621 -12.95 35.61 28.02
C LEU A 621 -13.80 36.31 29.08
N GLY A 622 -14.25 35.56 30.10
CA GLY A 622 -15.06 36.06 31.20
C GLY A 622 -15.31 34.99 32.25
N GLU A 623 -16.17 35.29 33.21
CA GLU A 623 -16.47 34.42 34.34
C GLU A 623 -17.98 34.17 34.51
N LEU A 624 -18.36 32.91 34.56
CA LEU A 624 -19.73 32.49 34.91
C LEU A 624 -19.90 32.40 36.42
N LYS A 625 -20.96 33.02 36.94
CA LYS A 625 -21.29 33.00 38.36
C LYS A 625 -22.76 32.75 38.60
N LEU A 626 -23.06 31.95 39.61
CA LEU A 626 -24.41 31.74 40.13
C LEU A 626 -24.50 32.31 41.54
N CYS A 627 -25.55 33.04 41.85
CA CYS A 627 -25.85 33.47 43.22
C CYS A 627 -27.35 33.51 43.47
N TYR A 628 -27.75 33.43 44.74
CA TYR A 628 -29.14 33.62 45.15
C TYR A 628 -29.36 35.05 45.66
N ASP A 629 -30.54 35.59 45.39
CA ASP A 629 -30.91 36.95 45.71
C ASP A 629 -32.40 37.05 46.09
N ASN A 630 -32.86 38.23 46.50
CA ASN A 630 -34.27 38.50 46.78
C ASN A 630 -34.89 37.43 47.70
N VAL A 631 -34.20 37.09 48.79
CA VAL A 631 -34.69 36.08 49.74
C VAL A 631 -35.73 36.72 50.64
N GLY A 632 -36.89 36.10 50.81
CA GLY A 632 -37.94 36.63 51.65
C GLY A 632 -39.22 35.81 51.68
N TRP A 633 -40.34 36.48 51.94
CA TRP A 633 -41.63 35.86 52.14
C TRP A 633 -42.70 36.46 51.21
N GLU A 634 -43.45 35.59 50.55
CA GLU A 634 -44.55 35.93 49.62
C GLU A 634 -45.88 35.33 50.06
N ASN A 635 -46.97 35.79 49.42
CA ASN A 635 -48.33 35.34 49.75
C ASN A 635 -48.59 35.41 51.26
N ARG A 636 -48.19 36.52 51.86
CA ARG A 636 -48.12 36.72 53.31
C ARG A 636 -49.51 37.00 53.87
N ARG A 637 -49.81 36.46 55.05
CA ARG A 637 -51.00 36.79 55.84
C ARG A 637 -50.67 36.86 57.33
N ALA A 638 -51.40 37.72 58.04
CA ALA A 638 -51.35 37.78 59.50
C ALA A 638 -52.52 36.98 60.09
N ALA A 639 -52.28 36.30 61.20
CA ALA A 639 -53.30 35.64 62.00
C ALA A 639 -53.17 36.04 63.48
N PRO A 640 -54.29 36.20 64.19
CA PRO A 640 -54.26 36.51 65.62
C PRO A 640 -53.56 35.40 66.41
N THR A 641 -52.93 35.81 67.51
CA THR A 641 -52.21 34.88 68.40
C THR A 641 -53.18 34.28 69.42
N HIS A 642 -52.84 33.11 69.97
CA HIS A 642 -53.61 32.44 71.05
C HIS A 642 -53.59 33.19 72.40
N LEU A 643 -53.01 34.40 72.43
CA LEU A 643 -52.80 35.21 73.62
C LEU A 643 -53.89 36.29 73.81
N ASP A 644 -54.98 36.24 73.03
CA ASP A 644 -56.13 37.16 73.06
C ASP A 644 -55.74 38.67 73.05
N ASN A 645 -54.64 39.00 72.37
CA ASN A 645 -54.09 40.34 72.28
C ASN A 645 -54.05 40.84 70.83
N ASP A 646 -54.90 41.82 70.53
CA ASP A 646 -55.10 42.36 69.18
C ASP A 646 -53.87 43.15 68.65
N ASN A 647 -52.85 43.36 69.48
CA ASN A 647 -51.63 44.08 69.12
C ASN A 647 -50.47 43.17 68.66
N VAL A 648 -50.63 41.84 68.72
CA VAL A 648 -49.61 40.88 68.28
C VAL A 648 -50.20 39.84 67.32
N ALA A 649 -49.44 39.50 66.29
CA ALA A 649 -49.86 38.57 65.24
C ALA A 649 -48.76 37.54 64.92
N ASN A 650 -49.23 36.36 64.50
CA ASN A 650 -48.42 35.36 63.83
C ASN A 650 -48.49 35.62 62.32
N TYR A 651 -47.35 35.76 61.67
CA TYR A 651 -47.24 35.99 60.24
C TYR A 651 -46.86 34.70 59.51
N TYR A 652 -47.70 34.35 58.55
CA TYR A 652 -47.55 33.18 57.70
C TYR A 652 -47.24 33.60 56.27
N GLY A 653 -46.41 32.85 55.56
CA GLY A 653 -46.03 33.15 54.18
C GLY A 653 -45.24 32.02 53.53
N HIS A 654 -45.10 32.11 52.22
CA HIS A 654 -44.34 31.16 51.41
C HIS A 654 -42.91 31.69 51.24
N PHE A 655 -41.92 30.85 51.45
CA PHE A 655 -40.52 31.23 51.29
C PHE A 655 -40.21 31.45 49.81
N SER A 656 -39.53 32.54 49.47
CA SER A 656 -39.18 32.87 48.09
C SER A 656 -37.74 33.34 47.97
N PHE A 657 -37.09 33.02 46.85
CA PHE A 657 -35.77 33.53 46.48
C PHE A 657 -35.56 33.48 44.96
N SER A 658 -34.69 34.34 44.44
CA SER A 658 -34.24 34.32 43.05
C SER A 658 -32.89 33.61 42.92
N LEU A 659 -32.76 32.74 41.93
CA LEU A 659 -31.47 32.28 41.41
C LEU A 659 -31.09 33.16 40.22
N LYS A 660 -29.91 33.78 40.30
CA LYS A 660 -29.35 34.65 39.27
C LYS A 660 -28.09 34.04 38.67
N GLY A 661 -28.02 34.04 37.34
CA GLY A 661 -26.83 33.71 36.58
C GLY A 661 -26.19 34.98 36.01
N PHE A 662 -24.89 35.11 36.19
CA PHE A 662 -24.08 36.22 35.73
C PHE A 662 -22.98 35.75 34.77
N TYR A 663 -22.69 36.59 33.79
CA TYR A 663 -21.45 36.55 33.03
C TYR A 663 -20.72 37.86 33.32
N ASN A 664 -19.56 37.78 33.97
CA ASN A 664 -18.91 38.91 34.62
C ASN A 664 -19.89 39.64 35.57
N ASP A 665 -20.25 40.89 35.26
CA ASP A 665 -21.18 41.71 36.05
C ASP A 665 -22.60 41.78 35.46
N GLU A 666 -22.85 41.15 34.31
CA GLU A 666 -24.14 41.21 33.61
C GLU A 666 -25.04 40.03 33.95
N ILE A 667 -26.33 40.30 34.18
CA ILE A 667 -27.33 39.26 34.48
C ILE A 667 -27.74 38.58 33.17
N ILE A 668 -27.48 37.28 33.09
CA ILE A 668 -27.88 36.41 31.98
C ILE A 668 -29.27 35.86 32.21
N PHE A 669 -29.59 35.48 33.45
CA PHE A 669 -30.93 35.07 33.79
C PHE A 669 -31.24 35.34 35.25
N GLU A 670 -32.51 35.58 35.54
CA GLU A 670 -33.07 35.55 36.89
C GLU A 670 -34.30 34.65 36.87
N LYS A 671 -34.29 33.61 37.71
CA LYS A 671 -35.44 32.74 37.95
C LYS A 671 -35.81 32.79 39.42
N LYS A 672 -37.07 32.98 39.75
CA LYS A 672 -37.56 33.09 41.12
C LYS A 672 -38.33 31.85 41.51
N LEU A 673 -38.01 31.27 42.65
CA LEU A 673 -38.72 30.13 43.24
C LEU A 673 -39.54 30.61 44.44
N THR A 674 -40.82 30.25 44.48
CA THR A 674 -41.69 30.42 45.63
C THR A 674 -42.14 29.04 46.12
N SER A 675 -41.92 28.76 47.41
CA SER A 675 -42.21 27.46 48.02
C SER A 675 -43.71 27.19 48.05
N ASP A 676 -44.10 25.92 47.91
CA ASP A 676 -45.51 25.51 48.01
C ASP A 676 -46.02 25.46 49.46
N GLU A 677 -45.10 25.42 50.44
CA GLU A 677 -45.41 25.31 51.87
C GLU A 677 -45.52 26.68 52.53
N GLU A 678 -46.62 26.91 53.23
CA GLU A 678 -46.80 28.10 54.07
C GLU A 678 -46.10 27.90 55.43
N ASN A 679 -45.25 28.84 55.81
CA ASN A 679 -44.47 28.79 57.05
C ASN A 679 -44.89 29.92 57.99
N LEU A 680 -44.96 29.63 59.30
CA LEU A 680 -44.97 30.65 60.34
C LEU A 680 -43.56 31.26 60.43
N TYR A 681 -43.35 32.43 59.84
CA TYR A 681 -42.02 33.01 59.71
C TYR A 681 -41.72 34.09 60.75
N LEU A 682 -42.73 34.79 61.24
CA LEU A 682 -42.54 35.90 62.18
C LEU A 682 -43.66 35.94 63.22
N PHE A 683 -43.28 36.22 64.46
CA PHE A 683 -44.19 36.72 65.49
C PHE A 683 -43.87 38.20 65.70
N GLY A 684 -44.85 39.09 65.50
CA GLY A 684 -44.63 40.54 65.43
C GLY A 684 -45.81 41.36 65.92
N SER A 685 -45.68 42.70 65.89
CA SER A 685 -46.79 43.61 66.14
C SER A 685 -47.86 43.43 65.06
N SER A 686 -49.14 43.45 65.44
CA SER A 686 -50.27 43.35 64.50
C SER A 686 -50.47 44.66 63.73
N ASP A 687 -49.58 44.91 62.77
CA ASP A 687 -49.57 46.09 61.89
C ASP A 687 -49.47 45.65 60.43
N GLU A 688 -50.19 46.36 59.56
CA GLU A 688 -50.14 46.18 58.11
C GLU A 688 -48.75 46.53 57.55
N SER A 689 -48.03 47.47 58.18
CA SER A 689 -46.66 47.82 57.78
C SER A 689 -45.68 46.64 57.90
N VAL A 690 -45.90 45.75 58.88
CA VAL A 690 -45.11 44.51 59.06
C VAL A 690 -45.46 43.49 57.96
N LEU A 691 -46.73 43.40 57.57
CA LEU A 691 -47.18 42.51 56.50
C LEU A 691 -46.57 42.89 55.14
N GLN A 692 -46.27 44.17 54.93
CA GLN A 692 -45.69 44.68 53.69
C GLN A 692 -44.16 44.42 53.58
N GLN A 693 -43.44 44.15 54.68
CA GLN A 693 -41.99 43.92 54.67
C GLN A 693 -41.60 42.56 54.08
N TYR A 694 -40.97 42.56 52.89
CA TYR A 694 -40.59 41.33 52.17
C TYR A 694 -39.65 40.43 52.97
N CYS A 695 -38.71 41.07 53.67
CA CYS A 695 -37.85 40.46 54.68
C CYS A 695 -37.93 41.28 55.99
N PRO A 696 -38.58 40.78 57.05
CA PRO A 696 -38.74 41.50 58.32
C PRO A 696 -37.53 41.33 59.27
N LEU A 697 -36.34 40.94 58.77
CA LEU A 697 -35.20 40.64 59.65
C LEU A 697 -34.79 41.85 60.51
N ALA A 698 -34.92 43.07 59.98
CA ALA A 698 -34.54 44.31 60.66
C ALA A 698 -35.40 44.62 61.91
N ILE A 699 -36.62 44.08 61.98
CA ILE A 699 -37.53 44.30 63.13
C ILE A 699 -37.45 43.16 64.15
N VAL A 700 -36.71 42.09 63.90
CA VAL A 700 -36.52 41.00 64.87
C VAL A 700 -35.75 41.54 66.09
N GLY A 701 -36.24 41.23 67.29
CA GLY A 701 -35.71 41.73 68.57
C GLY A 701 -36.26 43.10 68.99
N THR A 702 -37.12 43.74 68.20
CA THR A 702 -37.80 44.98 68.60
C THR A 702 -38.89 44.73 69.64
N ASN A 703 -39.07 45.68 70.55
CA ASN A 703 -40.11 45.63 71.58
C ASN A 703 -41.48 45.97 71.00
N ILE A 704 -42.46 45.09 71.23
CA ILE A 704 -43.87 45.32 70.95
C ILE A 704 -44.55 45.64 72.29
N ASN A 705 -44.91 46.90 72.48
CA ASN A 705 -45.58 47.34 73.70
C ASN A 705 -47.09 47.22 73.52
N THR A 706 -47.73 46.40 74.34
CA THR A 706 -49.19 46.19 74.30
C THR A 706 -49.85 46.62 75.61
N SER A 707 -51.10 47.07 75.54
CA SER A 707 -51.94 47.38 76.71
C SER A 707 -52.96 46.26 76.95
N LEU A 708 -53.16 45.85 78.22
CA LEU A 708 -54.15 44.82 78.58
C LEU A 708 -55.58 45.41 78.47
N LYS A 709 -56.55 44.62 77.97
CA LYS A 709 -57.97 45.03 77.85
C LYS A 709 -58.56 45.40 79.22
N ARG A 710 -59.41 46.45 79.27
CA ARG A 710 -60.08 46.94 80.50
C ARG A 710 -60.86 45.79 81.18
N GLY A 711 -60.38 45.33 82.34
CA GLY A 711 -61.01 44.26 83.14
C GLY A 711 -60.04 43.38 83.92
N THR A 712 -58.73 43.43 83.65
CA THR A 712 -57.69 42.67 84.37
C THR A 712 -57.13 43.48 85.55
N PHE A 713 -57.78 43.38 86.72
CA PHE A 713 -57.28 44.01 87.95
C PHE A 713 -56.17 43.15 88.57
N GLY A 714 -54.91 43.63 88.56
CA GLY A 714 -53.87 43.09 89.46
C GLY A 714 -52.41 43.07 88.97
N LEU A 715 -52.11 43.35 87.71
CA LEU A 715 -50.73 43.29 87.18
C LEU A 715 -50.18 44.71 86.91
N VAL A 716 -49.17 45.13 87.69
CA VAL A 716 -48.39 46.36 87.44
C VAL A 716 -46.95 45.96 87.07
N PRO A 717 -46.40 46.43 85.93
CA PRO A 717 -47.00 47.38 85.00
C PRO A 717 -48.10 46.72 84.13
N ASN A 718 -49.14 47.51 83.80
CA ASN A 718 -50.30 47.12 82.99
C ASN A 718 -49.96 47.04 81.48
N ARG A 719 -48.86 46.35 81.15
CA ARG A 719 -48.34 46.19 79.80
C ARG A 719 -47.69 44.81 79.66
N LEU A 720 -47.94 44.15 78.54
CA LEU A 720 -47.12 43.03 78.09
C LEU A 720 -46.18 43.58 77.02
N THR A 721 -44.89 43.48 77.27
CA THR A 721 -43.86 43.75 76.27
C THR A 721 -43.48 42.42 75.64
N PHE A 722 -43.78 42.27 74.36
CA PHE A 722 -43.29 41.15 73.57
C PHE A 722 -42.06 41.57 72.79
N LEU A 723 -41.29 40.58 72.33
CA LEU A 723 -40.23 40.79 71.37
C LEU A 723 -40.67 40.21 70.03
N THR A 724 -40.50 40.99 68.97
CA THR A 724 -40.62 40.48 67.61
C THR A 724 -39.61 39.34 67.43
N ALA A 725 -40.06 38.17 67.02
CA ALA A 725 -39.22 36.98 66.95
C ALA A 725 -39.36 36.30 65.57
N SER A 726 -38.22 36.00 64.94
CA SER A 726 -38.22 35.10 63.79
C SER A 726 -38.63 33.70 64.25
N ARG A 727 -39.57 33.09 63.54
CA ARG A 727 -40.06 31.74 63.80
C ARG A 727 -39.57 30.72 62.76
N ALA A 728 -38.98 31.21 61.66
CA ALA A 728 -38.35 30.39 60.63
C ALA A 728 -36.85 30.70 60.52
N ASP A 729 -36.05 29.66 60.32
CA ASP A 729 -34.64 29.76 59.94
C ASP A 729 -34.53 29.61 58.43
N THR A 730 -34.39 30.74 57.73
CA THR A 730 -34.32 30.81 56.26
C THR A 730 -33.11 30.05 55.69
N SER A 731 -31.98 30.02 56.41
CA SER A 731 -30.80 29.26 56.00
C SER A 731 -31.07 27.76 56.09
N LYS A 732 -31.73 27.31 57.16
CA LYS A 732 -32.11 25.91 57.32
C LYS A 732 -33.12 25.47 56.27
N ILE A 733 -34.14 26.29 56.01
CA ILE A 733 -35.17 26.02 54.99
C ILE A 733 -34.54 25.88 53.61
N LEU A 734 -33.65 26.82 53.23
CA LEU A 734 -33.00 26.78 51.93
C LEU A 734 -32.08 25.54 51.80
N THR A 735 -31.26 25.26 52.82
CA THR A 735 -30.35 24.10 52.81
C THR A 735 -31.10 22.77 52.76
N SER A 736 -32.15 22.60 53.58
CA SER A 736 -32.87 21.32 53.68
C SER A 736 -33.64 20.97 52.41
N ASN A 737 -34.07 21.98 51.65
CA ASN A 737 -34.86 21.79 50.45
C ASN A 737 -34.04 21.85 49.16
N TRP A 738 -32.78 22.28 49.20
CA TRP A 738 -31.95 22.41 48.00
C TRP A 738 -31.70 21.08 47.29
N GLN A 739 -31.19 20.06 48.01
CA GLN A 739 -30.74 18.79 47.40
C GLN A 739 -31.63 17.57 47.71
N ILE A 740 -32.17 17.44 48.93
CA ILE A 740 -32.85 16.19 49.37
C ILE A 740 -34.34 16.40 49.66
N GLY A 741 -34.72 17.54 50.26
CA GLY A 741 -36.10 17.78 50.69
C GLY A 741 -37.09 17.90 49.53
N LYS A 742 -37.16 19.08 48.93
CA LYS A 742 -38.02 19.38 47.77
C LYS A 742 -37.22 19.54 46.47
N GLU A 743 -35.92 19.23 46.52
CA GLU A 743 -34.99 19.24 45.40
C GLU A 743 -35.07 20.55 44.59
N TRP A 744 -35.10 21.69 45.28
CA TRP A 744 -35.28 23.01 44.67
C TRP A 744 -34.25 23.33 43.59
N ARG A 745 -33.04 22.77 43.70
CA ARG A 745 -32.01 22.87 42.68
C ARG A 745 -32.52 22.41 41.31
N ASP A 746 -33.30 21.33 41.26
CA ASP A 746 -33.68 20.69 40.01
C ASP A 746 -34.95 21.32 39.40
N LYS A 747 -35.75 22.02 40.23
CA LYS A 747 -36.90 22.82 39.78
C LYS A 747 -36.54 23.96 38.80
N PHE A 748 -35.29 24.43 38.80
CA PHE A 748 -34.84 25.53 37.91
C PHE A 748 -34.51 25.09 36.47
N ILE A 749 -34.34 23.78 36.23
CA ILE A 749 -33.77 23.24 34.98
C ILE A 749 -34.85 23.00 33.89
N GLY A 750 -36.12 22.82 34.26
CA GLY A 750 -37.19 22.52 33.31
C GLY A 750 -37.56 23.67 32.37
N SER A 751 -37.99 23.32 31.15
CA SER A 751 -38.48 24.24 30.10
C SER A 751 -39.98 24.53 30.19
N GLU A 752 -40.72 23.77 30.98
CA GLU A 752 -42.14 24.01 31.26
C GLU A 752 -42.29 24.77 32.58
N ALA A 753 -43.39 25.51 32.72
CA ALA A 753 -43.76 26.20 33.95
C ALA A 753 -43.95 25.19 35.10
N ILE A 754 -42.85 24.77 35.72
CA ILE A 754 -42.87 23.97 36.93
C ILE A 754 -43.52 24.84 38.00
N ALA A 755 -44.56 24.30 38.66
CA ALA A 755 -45.27 25.01 39.71
C ALA A 755 -44.29 25.58 40.74
N GLY A 756 -44.33 26.91 40.88
CA GLY A 756 -43.51 27.66 41.84
C GLY A 756 -42.22 28.28 41.30
N VAL A 757 -41.86 28.15 40.00
CA VAL A 757 -40.70 28.87 39.41
C VAL A 757 -41.14 29.85 38.32
N GLU A 758 -40.77 31.12 38.47
CA GLU A 758 -41.06 32.22 37.55
C GLU A 758 -39.76 32.70 36.88
N VAL A 759 -39.76 32.89 35.54
CA VAL A 759 -38.63 33.49 34.81
C VAL A 759 -38.79 35.00 34.85
N ILE A 760 -37.88 35.70 35.52
CA ILE A 760 -37.90 37.16 35.69
C ILE A 760 -37.19 37.85 34.52
N SER A 761 -36.02 37.34 34.12
CA SER A 761 -35.25 37.88 33.00
C SER A 761 -34.40 36.81 32.33
N VAL A 762 -34.14 36.99 31.04
CA VAL A 762 -33.17 36.24 30.23
C VAL A 762 -32.49 37.22 29.28
N ASN A 763 -31.17 37.18 29.22
CA ASN A 763 -30.33 37.93 28.30
C ASN A 763 -29.30 36.95 27.73
N HIS A 764 -29.35 36.72 26.42
CA HIS A 764 -28.46 35.76 25.77
C HIS A 764 -27.07 36.33 25.44
N LEU A 765 -26.88 37.66 25.49
CA LEU A 765 -25.66 38.34 25.04
C LEU A 765 -25.18 37.82 23.68
N GLU A 766 -26.04 37.92 22.67
CA GLU A 766 -25.74 37.41 21.32
C GLU A 766 -24.56 38.16 20.68
N GLU A 767 -24.34 39.41 21.05
CA GLU A 767 -23.21 40.24 20.62
C GLU A 767 -21.84 39.63 20.94
N LEU A 768 -21.71 38.87 22.04
CA LEU A 768 -20.46 38.20 22.41
C LEU A 768 -20.18 36.94 21.57
N SER A 769 -21.18 36.42 20.84
CA SER A 769 -21.03 35.20 20.03
C SER A 769 -19.91 35.35 18.99
N GLN A 770 -19.77 36.53 18.39
CA GLN A 770 -18.72 36.80 17.41
C GLN A 770 -17.32 36.84 18.05
N ASP A 771 -17.19 37.45 19.23
CA ASP A 771 -15.92 37.52 19.95
C ASP A 771 -15.47 36.14 20.43
N VAL A 772 -16.42 35.31 20.90
CA VAL A 772 -16.18 33.91 21.25
C VAL A 772 -15.72 33.12 20.04
N GLN A 773 -16.36 33.32 18.87
CA GLN A 773 -15.96 32.67 17.64
C GLN A 773 -14.54 33.05 17.22
N LEU A 774 -14.18 34.34 17.28
CA LEU A 774 -12.84 34.82 16.94
C LEU A 774 -11.78 34.26 17.92
N ALA A 775 -12.06 34.26 19.21
CA ALA A 775 -11.17 33.72 20.23
C ALA A 775 -10.98 32.19 20.08
N PHE A 776 -12.06 31.47 19.82
CA PHE A 776 -12.03 30.03 19.53
C PHE A 776 -11.16 29.74 18.30
N GLN A 777 -11.39 30.45 17.19
CA GLN A 777 -10.61 30.31 15.97
C GLN A 777 -9.13 30.65 16.20
N GLY A 778 -8.83 31.68 16.98
CA GLY A 778 -7.46 32.03 17.35
C GLY A 778 -6.76 30.90 18.11
N LYS A 779 -7.43 30.33 19.13
CA LYS A 779 -6.89 29.22 19.93
C LYS A 779 -6.78 27.91 19.13
N SER A 780 -7.75 27.63 18.27
CA SER A 780 -7.70 26.49 17.35
C SER A 780 -6.50 26.60 16.40
N LYS A 781 -6.28 27.76 15.78
CA LYS A 781 -5.10 28.00 14.92
C LYS A 781 -3.77 27.89 15.67
N GLU A 782 -3.70 28.38 16.90
CA GLU A 782 -2.51 28.21 17.76
C GLU A 782 -2.21 26.72 18.00
N LEU A 783 -3.24 25.92 18.30
CA LEU A 783 -3.11 24.47 18.49
C LEU A 783 -2.67 23.77 17.21
N GLU A 784 -3.33 24.04 16.08
CA GLU A 784 -2.98 23.43 14.79
C GLU A 784 -1.54 23.72 14.39
N LYS A 785 -1.11 24.98 14.57
CA LYS A 785 0.28 25.38 14.33
C LYS A 785 1.25 24.61 15.24
N LEU A 786 0.92 24.43 16.51
CA LEU A 786 1.75 23.64 17.44
C LEU A 786 1.87 22.18 16.99
N ILE A 787 0.77 21.56 16.58
CA ILE A 787 0.76 20.17 16.09
C ILE A 787 1.62 20.05 14.84
N TYR A 788 1.44 20.91 13.83
CA TYR A 788 2.26 20.90 12.62
C TYR A 788 3.75 21.11 12.92
N GLN A 789 4.09 22.08 13.77
CA GLN A 789 5.47 22.31 14.18
C GLN A 789 6.06 21.11 14.91
N THR A 790 5.26 20.37 15.67
CA THR A 790 5.69 19.13 16.34
C THR A 790 5.92 17.99 15.34
N LEU A 791 4.99 17.80 14.39
CA LEU A 791 5.12 16.80 13.32
C LEU A 791 6.35 17.07 12.44
N LEU A 792 6.62 18.34 12.13
CA LEU A 792 7.79 18.77 11.35
C LEU A 792 9.10 18.86 12.16
N ASN A 793 9.07 18.48 13.45
CA ASN A 793 10.21 18.56 14.37
C ASN A 793 10.86 19.96 14.42
N GLN A 794 10.04 21.01 14.42
CA GLN A 794 10.47 22.42 14.43
C GLN A 794 10.44 23.07 15.83
N ILE A 795 10.04 22.33 16.86
CA ILE A 795 10.00 22.80 18.24
C ILE A 795 11.39 22.64 18.88
N SER A 796 11.98 23.74 19.36
CA SER A 796 13.34 23.72 19.95
C SER A 796 13.42 22.99 21.30
N GLN A 797 12.35 23.03 22.09
CA GLN A 797 12.26 22.36 23.39
C GLN A 797 10.93 21.63 23.52
N PRO A 798 10.79 20.45 22.88
CA PRO A 798 9.53 19.73 22.88
C PRO A 798 9.24 19.10 24.24
N THR A 799 7.97 19.06 24.63
CA THR A 799 7.48 18.28 25.78
C THR A 799 7.65 16.78 25.52
N GLU A 800 7.52 15.95 26.55
CA GLU A 800 7.57 14.48 26.37
C GLU A 800 6.43 13.99 25.46
N THR A 801 5.26 14.62 25.53
CA THR A 801 4.13 14.34 24.64
C THR A 801 4.46 14.68 23.19
N GLN A 802 5.06 15.84 22.95
CA GLN A 802 5.49 16.28 21.62
C GLN A 802 6.59 15.37 21.04
N LYS A 803 7.56 14.94 21.86
CA LYS A 803 8.59 13.97 21.44
C LYS A 803 7.99 12.63 21.02
N LYS A 804 6.97 12.13 21.74
CA LYS A 804 6.26 10.91 21.37
C LYS A 804 5.55 11.05 20.03
N LEU A 805 4.93 12.20 19.75
CA LEU A 805 4.33 12.46 18.45
C LEU A 805 5.38 12.42 17.32
N THR A 806 6.50 13.13 17.48
CA THR A 806 7.60 13.09 16.51
C THR A 806 8.13 11.66 16.31
N GLN A 807 8.28 10.89 17.39
CA GLN A 807 8.70 9.49 17.31
C GLN A 807 7.67 8.59 16.63
N GLY A 808 6.38 8.78 16.89
CA GLY A 808 5.29 8.03 16.26
C GLY A 808 5.28 8.21 14.75
N LEU A 809 5.50 9.45 14.29
CA LEU A 809 5.61 9.76 12.87
C LEU A 809 6.88 9.16 12.24
N ALA A 810 8.02 9.20 12.95
CA ALA A 810 9.23 8.52 12.50
C ALA A 810 9.05 6.99 12.42
N ASP A 811 8.29 6.39 13.35
CA ASP A 811 7.94 4.97 13.30
C ASP A 811 7.02 4.65 12.10
N TYR A 812 6.15 5.57 11.71
CA TYR A 812 5.33 5.46 10.50
C TYR A 812 6.18 5.48 9.22
N ASP A 813 7.05 6.46 9.06
CA ASP A 813 7.99 6.53 7.92
C ASP A 813 8.87 5.29 7.81
N ARG A 814 9.42 4.84 8.95
CA ARG A 814 10.21 3.60 9.03
C ARG A 814 9.41 2.39 8.55
N SER A 815 8.14 2.28 8.95
CA SER A 815 7.29 1.16 8.56
C SER A 815 7.03 1.13 7.05
N ILE A 816 6.86 2.30 6.42
CA ILE A 816 6.71 2.40 4.95
C ILE A 816 7.98 1.95 4.25
N LYS A 817 9.15 2.47 4.66
CA LYS A 817 10.44 2.11 4.05
C LYS A 817 10.76 0.63 4.24
N LEU A 818 10.50 0.08 5.43
CA LEU A 818 10.72 -1.33 5.71
C LEU A 818 9.80 -2.22 4.87
N PHE A 819 8.52 -1.85 4.72
CA PHE A 819 7.60 -2.57 3.85
C PHE A 819 8.10 -2.58 2.40
N ALA A 820 8.50 -1.43 1.85
CA ALA A 820 9.04 -1.33 0.49
C ALA A 820 10.31 -2.17 0.31
N ALA A 821 11.24 -2.12 1.28
CA ALA A 821 12.47 -2.90 1.26
C ALA A 821 12.20 -4.42 1.33
N MET A 822 11.26 -4.84 2.18
CA MET A 822 10.84 -6.24 2.28
C MET A 822 10.12 -6.72 1.02
N LEU A 823 9.35 -5.85 0.36
CA LEU A 823 8.68 -6.16 -0.90
C LEU A 823 9.70 -6.39 -2.02
N TYR A 824 10.69 -5.49 -2.16
CA TYR A 824 11.81 -5.69 -3.08
C TYR A 824 12.57 -6.99 -2.79
N PHE A 825 12.86 -7.26 -1.51
CA PHE A 825 13.60 -8.45 -1.10
C PHE A 825 12.88 -9.77 -1.43
N LEU A 826 11.58 -9.85 -1.13
CA LEU A 826 10.81 -11.09 -1.26
C LEU A 826 10.19 -11.26 -2.64
N GLN A 827 9.89 -10.16 -3.34
CA GLN A 827 9.14 -10.10 -4.60
C GLN A 827 9.72 -9.00 -5.51
N PRO A 828 10.99 -9.12 -5.95
CA PRO A 828 11.70 -8.05 -6.67
C PRO A 828 11.03 -7.69 -7.99
N GLU A 829 10.52 -8.67 -8.74
CA GLU A 829 9.89 -8.42 -10.04
C GLU A 829 8.55 -7.68 -9.90
N GLU A 830 7.70 -8.12 -8.97
CA GLU A 830 6.45 -7.42 -8.63
C GLU A 830 6.70 -6.01 -8.14
N TYR A 831 7.75 -5.83 -7.32
CA TYR A 831 8.17 -4.50 -6.89
C TYR A 831 8.51 -3.59 -8.06
N LEU A 832 9.12 -4.12 -9.14
CA LEU A 832 9.54 -3.34 -10.30
C LEU A 832 8.43 -3.15 -11.34
N LEU A 833 7.57 -4.16 -11.56
CA LEU A 833 6.66 -4.22 -12.71
C LEU A 833 5.17 -4.13 -12.37
N SER A 834 4.77 -4.36 -11.12
CA SER A 834 3.35 -4.33 -10.75
C SER A 834 2.84 -2.90 -10.67
N ASP A 835 1.90 -2.54 -11.54
CA ASP A 835 1.25 -1.22 -11.54
C ASP A 835 0.60 -0.91 -10.18
N ASN A 836 0.03 -1.92 -9.50
CA ASN A 836 -0.58 -1.78 -8.17
C ASN A 836 0.45 -1.43 -7.09
N ILE A 837 1.57 -2.17 -7.05
CA ILE A 837 2.65 -1.93 -6.09
C ILE A 837 3.31 -0.58 -6.33
N GLN A 838 3.56 -0.26 -7.58
CA GLN A 838 4.18 1.00 -7.96
C GLN A 838 3.27 2.19 -7.64
N SER A 839 1.97 2.05 -7.89
CA SER A 839 0.98 3.05 -7.49
C SER A 839 0.94 3.26 -5.98
N LEU A 840 1.16 2.21 -5.20
CA LEU A 840 1.18 2.24 -3.74
C LEU A 840 2.45 2.90 -3.17
N LEU A 841 3.60 2.80 -3.85
CA LEU A 841 4.90 3.27 -3.33
C LEU A 841 5.44 4.56 -3.97
N PHE A 842 5.06 4.84 -5.22
CA PHE A 842 5.67 5.88 -6.07
C PHE A 842 4.66 6.72 -6.88
N GLY A 843 3.41 6.28 -6.95
CA GLY A 843 2.33 6.97 -7.65
C GLY A 843 1.85 8.25 -6.96
N LYS A 844 0.98 9.02 -7.64
CA LYS A 844 0.28 10.18 -7.05
C LYS A 844 -0.52 9.85 -5.79
N THR A 845 -1.03 8.62 -5.70
CA THR A 845 -1.80 8.11 -4.55
C THR A 845 -1.00 7.12 -3.70
N GLN A 846 0.34 7.22 -3.72
CA GLN A 846 1.22 6.44 -2.86
C GLN A 846 0.86 6.61 -1.38
N ILE A 847 1.32 5.69 -0.54
CA ILE A 847 1.25 5.87 0.91
C ILE A 847 1.92 7.20 1.26
N ALA A 848 1.15 8.07 1.91
CA ALA A 848 1.57 9.42 2.25
C ALA A 848 2.89 9.41 3.04
N LYS A 849 3.89 10.13 2.53
CA LYS A 849 5.21 10.29 3.15
C LYS A 849 5.20 11.45 4.13
N VAL A 850 6.13 11.46 5.07
CA VAL A 850 6.27 12.55 6.07
C VAL A 850 6.45 13.91 5.39
N ASP A 851 7.12 13.97 4.24
CA ASP A 851 7.32 15.21 3.48
C ASP A 851 6.02 15.85 2.98
N GLU A 852 4.91 15.12 2.93
CA GLU A 852 3.60 15.66 2.56
C GLU A 852 3.07 16.63 3.63
N ILE A 853 3.43 16.43 4.90
CA ILE A 853 3.00 17.27 6.03
C ILE A 853 3.42 18.72 5.82
N ALA A 854 4.62 18.94 5.28
CA ALA A 854 5.12 20.29 4.97
C ALA A 854 4.24 20.98 3.92
N ARG A 855 3.74 20.25 2.92
CA ARG A 855 2.83 20.77 1.89
C ARG A 855 1.47 21.13 2.48
N HIS A 856 0.89 20.26 3.30
CA HIS A 856 -0.39 20.53 3.99
C HIS A 856 -0.28 21.78 4.88
N TYR A 857 0.82 21.91 5.63
CA TYR A 857 1.08 23.07 6.46
C TYR A 857 1.25 24.37 5.64
N GLN A 858 2.00 24.32 4.53
CA GLN A 858 2.19 25.47 3.63
C GLN A 858 0.89 25.92 2.96
N ASN A 859 -0.04 24.99 2.70
CA ASN A 859 -1.35 25.28 2.13
C ASN A 859 -2.39 25.72 3.17
N GLU A 860 -1.97 25.92 4.43
CA GLU A 860 -2.84 26.33 5.55
C GLU A 860 -4.02 25.39 5.80
N GLN A 861 -3.88 24.09 5.48
CA GLN A 861 -4.92 23.10 5.73
C GLN A 861 -5.03 22.78 7.22
N SER A 862 -6.25 22.60 7.70
CA SER A 862 -6.52 22.24 9.10
C SER A 862 -5.93 20.88 9.46
N ILE A 863 -5.67 20.64 10.74
CA ILE A 863 -5.19 19.32 11.19
C ILE A 863 -6.23 18.23 10.92
N THR A 864 -7.52 18.56 11.03
CA THR A 864 -8.61 17.62 10.76
C THR A 864 -8.65 17.20 9.29
N GLU A 865 -8.53 18.14 8.35
CA GLU A 865 -8.44 17.83 6.91
C GLU A 865 -7.20 16.97 6.59
N PHE A 866 -6.05 17.26 7.22
CA PHE A 866 -4.86 16.44 7.08
C PHE A 866 -5.08 15.00 7.58
N LEU A 867 -5.70 14.83 8.75
CA LEU A 867 -6.01 13.51 9.30
C LEU A 867 -6.97 12.71 8.39
N GLU A 868 -8.00 13.36 7.86
CA GLU A 868 -8.95 12.76 6.91
C GLU A 868 -8.27 12.36 5.60
N PHE A 869 -7.40 13.22 5.07
CA PHE A 869 -6.58 12.91 3.89
C PHE A 869 -5.73 11.66 4.10
N MET A 870 -5.01 11.59 5.23
CA MET A 870 -4.15 10.45 5.55
C MET A 870 -4.96 9.15 5.71
N ASP A 871 -6.12 9.20 6.38
CA ASP A 871 -7.01 8.06 6.55
C ASP A 871 -7.59 7.57 5.22
N ALA A 872 -8.03 8.49 4.36
CA ALA A 872 -8.52 8.18 3.02
C ALA A 872 -7.41 7.58 2.14
N ASN A 873 -6.22 8.17 2.16
CA ASN A 873 -5.05 7.68 1.42
C ASN A 873 -4.65 6.27 1.86
N LEU A 874 -4.59 6.01 3.18
CA LEU A 874 -4.25 4.70 3.71
C LEU A 874 -5.31 3.65 3.34
N LYS A 875 -6.60 4.03 3.31
CA LYS A 875 -7.69 3.14 2.88
C LYS A 875 -7.60 2.79 1.39
N ILE A 876 -7.27 3.76 0.55
CA ILE A 876 -7.02 3.52 -0.89
C ILE A 876 -5.88 2.52 -1.07
N ASN A 877 -4.77 2.71 -0.35
CA ASN A 877 -3.60 1.82 -0.46
C ASN A 877 -3.84 0.44 0.16
N GLU A 878 -4.66 0.33 1.20
CA GLU A 878 -5.13 -0.96 1.73
C GLU A 878 -5.91 -1.74 0.67
N ASN A 879 -6.80 -1.08 -0.08
CA ASN A 879 -7.54 -1.73 -1.16
C ASN A 879 -6.60 -2.21 -2.28
N LYS A 880 -5.60 -1.40 -2.67
CA LYS A 880 -4.58 -1.82 -3.65
C LYS A 880 -3.79 -3.04 -3.17
N TRP A 881 -3.37 -3.03 -1.91
CA TRP A 881 -2.66 -4.15 -1.29
C TRP A 881 -3.52 -5.42 -1.23
N ASN A 882 -4.78 -5.31 -0.84
CA ASN A 882 -5.70 -6.46 -0.77
C ASN A 882 -6.03 -7.05 -2.15
N ASN A 883 -5.97 -6.23 -3.21
CA ASN A 883 -6.17 -6.67 -4.59
C ASN A 883 -4.87 -7.16 -5.25
N PHE A 884 -3.72 -7.00 -4.59
CA PHE A 884 -2.45 -7.49 -5.11
C PHE A 884 -2.41 -9.02 -5.01
N GLN A 885 -2.22 -9.67 -6.16
CA GLN A 885 -1.93 -11.08 -6.27
C GLN A 885 -0.51 -11.23 -6.79
N THR A 886 0.29 -12.01 -6.09
CA THR A 886 1.65 -12.35 -6.52
C THR A 886 1.58 -13.37 -7.65
N LEU A 887 2.30 -13.13 -8.74
CA LEU A 887 2.54 -14.12 -9.79
C LEU A 887 3.67 -15.09 -9.40
N GLY A 888 4.43 -14.77 -8.35
CA GLY A 888 5.37 -15.66 -7.68
C GLY A 888 6.63 -16.02 -8.47
N SER A 889 6.84 -15.43 -9.66
CA SER A 889 8.03 -15.63 -10.47
C SER A 889 9.11 -14.57 -10.17
N ASN A 890 10.37 -15.00 -10.26
CA ASN A 890 11.52 -14.11 -10.40
C ASN A 890 12.11 -14.38 -11.79
N ALA A 891 11.29 -14.11 -12.81
CA ALA A 891 11.49 -14.51 -14.20
C ALA A 891 12.81 -13.96 -14.74
N SER A 892 13.18 -12.72 -14.39
CA SER A 892 14.49 -12.14 -14.75
C SER A 892 15.66 -13.01 -14.27
N LEU A 893 15.69 -13.34 -12.97
CA LEU A 893 16.77 -14.14 -12.38
C LEU A 893 16.77 -15.58 -12.93
N GLN A 894 15.57 -16.16 -13.10
CA GLN A 894 15.39 -17.49 -13.66
C GLN A 894 15.88 -17.57 -15.12
N GLN A 895 15.62 -16.55 -15.92
CA GLN A 895 16.07 -16.46 -17.31
C GLN A 895 17.60 -16.32 -17.39
N THR A 896 18.22 -15.46 -16.57
CA THR A 896 19.69 -15.37 -16.49
C THR A 896 20.32 -16.69 -16.04
N LEU A 897 19.73 -17.37 -15.05
CA LEU A 897 20.18 -18.69 -14.60
C LEU A 897 20.06 -19.76 -15.67
N LEU A 898 18.93 -19.79 -16.40
CA LEU A 898 18.69 -20.70 -17.52
C LEU A 898 19.79 -20.55 -18.59
N ARG A 899 20.11 -19.32 -18.98
CA ARG A 899 21.18 -19.05 -19.95
C ARG A 899 22.56 -19.41 -19.43
N LEU A 900 22.85 -19.15 -18.16
CA LEU A 900 24.15 -19.54 -17.58
C LEU A 900 24.32 -21.06 -17.58
N LYS A 901 23.24 -21.81 -17.37
CA LYS A 901 23.27 -23.28 -17.37
C LYS A 901 23.39 -23.88 -18.75
N SER A 902 22.87 -23.24 -19.81
CA SER A 902 23.06 -23.74 -21.18
C SER A 902 24.49 -23.62 -21.70
N ILE A 903 25.33 -22.81 -21.03
CA ILE A 903 26.76 -22.72 -21.31
C ILE A 903 27.54 -23.96 -20.78
N LYS A 904 26.97 -24.77 -19.88
CA LYS A 904 27.60 -26.00 -19.38
C LYS A 904 27.83 -27.00 -20.50
#